data_AF-A0A163D9Y3-F1
#
_entry.id   AF-A0A163D9Y3-F1
#
_cell.length_a   1.000
_cell.length_b   1.000
_cell.length_c   1.000
_cell.angle_alpha   90.00
_cell.angle_beta   90.00
_cell.angle_gamma   90.00
#
_symmetry.space_group_name_H-M   'P 1'
#
loop_
_entity.id
_entity.type
_entity.pdbx_description
1 polymer ?
#
loop_
_entity_poly.entity_id
_entity_poly.type
_entity_poly.pdbx_seq_one_letter_code
_entity_poly.pdbx_strand_id
1 'polypeptide(L)'
;MDCMGYDARTQDPLYKFCPFYITLGAQSNAAHGIYYNNFSDTTIDLGQEIDAMWGPYSYYQAASGPLDYYRVYGPTVSKVVKSYGGLMGRPRHLPPRYAFGYLASSMGYAEAENAQEQLEAFADLCKEHSIPCDGMHLSSGYTVNANGDRCVFTWNPTRFPDPKRLAAHLKSAGIRIFANVKPWLLKSHPDYTLLKVSHGLVWNSDVNDPATLWQWSAGKHTAGEASYIDFTSLVGYRYWQERLKTRLLDLGYELWLDNNEFTLLDDSNTYACEMHPTVYQPHGLSLPAMSPRDSSARQVGTPYQTLMMMQASYEAVRKHAPIDRPFIITRSATPFSHQLMSQTWSGDNTTDWSTIEYNIPMGLGAGLSIMPGGYGHDVGGFAGPRPSPEMFVRWVQQAIFWPRFCIHSWNTDGTITEPWMYPEVLPLIRASIELRYRLIPYLYSLHIKYFHHECEPVIRPLFYDHQDDPNTHTQSFEFMVGSNLLIAPVTQPDQISRTVYLPANTSWYHYQTNTYYDVPKEGLTVTVPSLIEDTSSPLFVKAGTILCFGKVMSSVFADVDDERRIQVFPHPTDTTRTEFHLFEDDGKTIYYENGAYADVVIWMEPSATEIRVGIEVLEDGYFPNYDTLWVTCPLQDETRPLVFDGEDDLGRSMGLVDQQDTNVYEGFRISWKRTQEE
;
A
#
# COMPACT_ATOMS: atom_id res chain seq x y z
N MET A 1 20.15 6.85 -4.64
CA MET A 1 19.84 7.14 -6.05
C MET A 1 18.40 7.64 -6.11
N ASP A 2 18.05 8.53 -7.03
CA ASP A 2 16.64 8.90 -7.30
C ASP A 2 16.38 8.60 -8.78
N CYS A 3 15.64 7.53 -9.05
CA CYS A 3 15.50 6.94 -10.39
C CYS A 3 14.17 7.34 -11.05
N MET A 4 13.88 8.63 -11.08
CA MET A 4 12.69 9.16 -11.75
C MET A 4 12.58 8.68 -13.20
N GLY A 5 11.42 8.14 -13.58
CA GLY A 5 11.17 7.62 -14.92
C GLY A 5 11.96 6.35 -15.22
N TYR A 6 12.12 5.48 -14.22
CA TYR A 6 12.87 4.24 -14.37
C TYR A 6 12.25 3.28 -15.39
N ASP A 7 13.09 2.40 -15.95
CA ASP A 7 12.61 1.23 -16.70
C ASP A 7 12.10 0.17 -15.72
N ALA A 8 10.78 -0.01 -15.67
CA ALA A 8 10.13 -0.94 -14.76
C ALA A 8 10.54 -2.41 -14.96
N ARG A 9 11.06 -2.77 -16.14
CA ARG A 9 11.47 -4.14 -16.45
C ARG A 9 12.87 -4.47 -15.97
N THR A 10 13.82 -3.54 -16.10
CA THR A 10 15.26 -3.86 -16.00
C THR A 10 16.05 -3.02 -15.00
N GLN A 11 15.52 -1.89 -14.53
CA GLN A 11 16.31 -0.97 -13.73
C GLN A 11 16.46 -1.42 -12.27
N ASP A 12 17.71 -1.48 -11.82
CA ASP A 12 18.13 -1.73 -10.45
C ASP A 12 19.44 -0.94 -10.19
N PRO A 13 19.65 -0.32 -9.01
CA PRO A 13 18.75 -0.28 -7.85
C PRO A 13 17.59 0.71 -7.99
N LEU A 14 16.54 0.50 -7.17
CA LEU A 14 15.39 1.39 -7.01
C LEU A 14 15.32 1.97 -5.57
N TYR A 15 14.13 2.39 -5.13
CA TYR A 15 13.92 3.15 -3.89
C TYR A 15 13.93 2.33 -2.59
N LYS A 16 13.84 0.99 -2.67
CA LYS A 16 13.68 0.13 -1.48
C LYS A 16 14.87 -0.76 -1.31
N PHE A 17 15.27 -0.94 -0.05
CA PHE A 17 16.40 -1.77 0.35
C PHE A 17 15.88 -2.98 1.12
N CYS A 18 16.10 -4.19 0.62
CA CYS A 18 15.74 -5.41 1.32
C CYS A 18 16.69 -6.55 0.93
N PRO A 19 17.75 -6.80 1.70
CA PRO A 19 18.70 -7.88 1.40
C PRO A 19 18.13 -9.23 1.86
N PHE A 20 16.97 -9.59 1.32
CA PHE A 20 16.23 -10.82 1.58
C PHE A 20 15.80 -11.45 0.27
N TYR A 21 16.01 -12.75 0.14
CA TYR A 21 15.47 -13.53 -0.97
C TYR A 21 14.96 -14.89 -0.51
N ILE A 22 14.11 -15.50 -1.35
CA ILE A 22 13.49 -16.80 -1.12
C ILE A 22 13.93 -17.73 -2.26
N THR A 23 14.32 -18.95 -1.91
CA THR A 23 14.65 -20.01 -2.85
C THR A 23 13.66 -21.16 -2.67
N LEU A 24 12.92 -21.49 -3.72
CA LEU A 24 12.13 -22.70 -3.82
C LEU A 24 12.93 -23.79 -4.54
N GLY A 25 13.26 -24.87 -3.83
CA GLY A 25 14.09 -25.94 -4.39
C GLY A 25 13.30 -26.81 -5.36
N ALA A 26 13.62 -26.75 -6.66
CA ALA A 26 12.89 -27.42 -7.74
C ALA A 26 12.66 -28.94 -7.54
N GLN A 27 13.60 -29.66 -6.91
CA GLN A 27 13.48 -31.09 -6.65
C GLN A 27 12.74 -31.40 -5.34
N SER A 28 13.02 -30.62 -4.30
CA SER A 28 12.46 -30.82 -2.96
C SER A 28 11.05 -30.26 -2.79
N ASN A 29 10.64 -29.36 -3.68
CA ASN A 29 9.53 -28.43 -3.51
C ASN A 29 9.49 -27.74 -2.13
N ALA A 30 10.66 -27.47 -1.55
CA ALA A 30 10.80 -26.85 -0.24
C ALA A 30 11.43 -25.46 -0.38
N ALA A 31 10.86 -24.49 0.31
CA ALA A 31 11.34 -23.13 0.36
C ALA A 31 12.30 -22.89 1.53
N HIS A 32 13.25 -21.99 1.33
CA HIS A 32 13.97 -21.31 2.40
C HIS A 32 14.25 -19.87 2.00
N GLY A 33 14.43 -18.99 2.99
CA GLY A 33 14.85 -17.61 2.78
C GLY A 33 16.21 -17.32 3.40
N ILE A 34 16.90 -16.33 2.87
CA ILE A 34 18.13 -15.78 3.47
C ILE A 34 17.94 -14.27 3.60
N TYR A 35 18.04 -13.77 4.83
CA TYR A 35 18.06 -12.35 5.14
C TYR A 35 19.43 -11.96 5.67
N TYR A 36 20.07 -10.95 5.08
CA TYR A 36 21.32 -10.39 5.60
C TYR A 36 21.02 -9.17 6.47
N ASN A 37 21.40 -9.23 7.74
CA ASN A 37 21.17 -8.17 8.71
C ASN A 37 22.26 -7.10 8.59
N ASN A 38 22.29 -6.43 7.45
CA ASN A 38 23.29 -5.43 7.12
C ASN A 38 22.65 -4.35 6.23
N PHE A 39 22.91 -3.09 6.58
CA PHE A 39 22.33 -1.91 5.95
C PHE A 39 23.34 -1.18 5.04
N SER A 40 24.62 -1.55 5.07
CA SER A 40 25.65 -1.07 4.15
C SER A 40 25.25 -1.33 2.70
N ASP A 41 25.88 -0.66 1.73
CA ASP A 41 25.72 -0.98 0.32
C ASP A 41 26.01 -2.47 0.06
N THR A 42 25.06 -3.16 -0.56
CA THR A 42 25.10 -4.62 -0.78
C THR A 42 24.86 -4.99 -2.23
N THR A 43 25.44 -6.12 -2.65
CA THR A 43 25.11 -6.82 -3.89
C THR A 43 24.60 -8.22 -3.56
N ILE A 44 23.51 -8.63 -4.23
CA ILE A 44 23.05 -10.01 -4.26
C ILE A 44 23.08 -10.46 -5.72
N ASP A 45 23.95 -11.43 -6.02
CA ASP A 45 23.96 -12.11 -7.32
C ASP A 45 23.20 -13.43 -7.18
N LEU A 46 22.25 -13.68 -8.09
CA LEU A 46 21.41 -14.87 -8.11
C LEU A 46 21.74 -15.79 -9.31
N GLY A 47 23.03 -16.01 -9.58
CA GLY A 47 23.48 -16.91 -10.65
C GLY A 47 23.74 -16.20 -11.99
N GLN A 48 24.08 -14.91 -11.98
CA GLN A 48 24.51 -14.20 -13.20
C GLN A 48 25.98 -14.45 -13.51
N GLU A 49 26.82 -14.60 -12.47
CA GLU A 49 28.21 -15.01 -12.63
C GLU A 49 28.35 -16.54 -12.76
N ILE A 50 29.38 -16.96 -13.50
CA ILE A 50 29.63 -18.37 -13.84
C ILE A 50 31.07 -18.73 -13.48
N ASP A 51 31.25 -19.82 -12.74
CA ASP A 51 32.54 -20.47 -12.54
C ASP A 51 32.73 -21.62 -13.54
N ALA A 52 33.97 -21.81 -14.02
CA ALA A 52 34.28 -22.83 -15.02
C ALA A 52 34.09 -24.27 -14.53
N MET A 53 34.22 -24.52 -13.22
CA MET A 53 34.05 -25.84 -12.60
C MET A 53 32.65 -26.05 -12.05
N TRP A 54 32.02 -25.01 -11.52
CA TRP A 54 30.77 -25.12 -10.76
C TRP A 54 29.52 -24.57 -11.47
N GLY A 55 29.69 -23.87 -12.60
CA GLY A 55 28.59 -23.22 -13.30
C GLY A 55 28.11 -21.94 -12.60
N PRO A 56 26.84 -21.54 -12.82
CA PRO A 56 26.27 -20.37 -12.15
C PRO A 56 26.26 -20.50 -10.63
N TYR A 57 26.62 -19.44 -9.91
CA TYR A 57 26.59 -19.39 -8.44
C TYR A 57 25.95 -18.11 -7.92
N SER A 58 25.39 -18.17 -6.72
CA SER A 58 24.85 -17.01 -6.03
C SER A 58 25.81 -16.54 -4.94
N TYR A 59 25.93 -15.23 -4.75
CA TYR A 59 26.71 -14.67 -3.66
C TYR A 59 26.06 -13.40 -3.10
N TYR A 60 26.49 -13.07 -1.89
CA TYR A 60 26.19 -11.81 -1.23
C TYR A 60 27.49 -11.11 -0.87
N GLN A 61 27.52 -9.80 -1.08
CA GLN A 61 28.62 -8.94 -0.68
C GLN A 61 28.06 -7.67 -0.04
N ALA A 62 28.75 -7.16 0.98
CA ALA A 62 28.50 -5.85 1.57
C ALA A 62 29.78 -5.02 1.58
N ALA A 63 29.66 -3.70 1.46
CA ALA A 63 30.81 -2.78 1.49
C ALA A 63 31.46 -2.66 2.89
N SER A 64 30.71 -2.98 3.95
CA SER A 64 31.15 -3.03 5.34
C SER A 64 30.24 -3.91 6.20
N GLY A 65 30.54 -4.00 7.50
CA GLY A 65 29.77 -4.77 8.47
C GLY A 65 30.11 -6.27 8.49
N PRO A 66 29.61 -7.00 9.50
CA PRO A 66 29.80 -8.45 9.58
C PRO A 66 28.95 -9.19 8.54
N LEU A 67 29.35 -10.42 8.22
CA LEU A 67 28.46 -11.38 7.59
C LEU A 67 27.49 -11.94 8.65
N ASP A 68 26.46 -11.17 8.95
CA ASP A 68 25.34 -11.58 9.82
C ASP A 68 24.11 -11.88 8.96
N TYR A 69 23.65 -13.13 8.97
CA TYR A 69 22.52 -13.55 8.16
C TYR A 69 21.67 -14.61 8.87
N TYR A 70 20.37 -14.56 8.54
CA TYR A 70 19.35 -15.42 9.07
C TYR A 70 18.85 -16.33 7.97
N ARG A 71 18.95 -17.63 8.19
CA ARG A 71 18.31 -18.63 7.32
C ARG A 71 16.93 -18.95 7.85
N VAL A 72 15.92 -18.68 7.04
CA VAL A 72 14.51 -18.87 7.38
C VAL A 72 13.99 -20.12 6.68
N TYR A 73 13.62 -21.16 7.43
CA TYR A 73 13.25 -22.45 6.86
C TYR A 73 11.74 -22.59 6.58
N GLY A 74 11.39 -23.24 5.46
CA GLY A 74 10.02 -23.57 5.04
C GLY A 74 9.42 -24.81 5.74
N PRO A 75 8.57 -25.60 5.07
CA PRO A 75 8.78 -26.00 3.68
C PRO A 75 8.06 -25.14 2.64
N THR A 76 7.11 -24.28 3.03
CA THR A 76 6.38 -23.44 2.06
C THR A 76 6.92 -22.02 2.00
N VAL A 77 6.77 -21.33 0.86
CA VAL A 77 7.11 -19.92 0.71
C VAL A 77 6.32 -19.07 1.69
N SER A 78 5.02 -19.36 1.89
CA SER A 78 4.22 -18.70 2.93
C SER A 78 4.88 -18.82 4.31
N LYS A 79 5.34 -20.02 4.71
CA LYS A 79 6.02 -20.19 6.00
C LYS A 79 7.33 -19.42 6.10
N VAL A 80 8.10 -19.32 5.01
CA VAL A 80 9.31 -18.49 4.95
C VAL A 80 8.96 -17.02 5.16
N VAL A 81 7.96 -16.51 4.45
CA VAL A 81 7.52 -15.11 4.54
C VAL A 81 6.97 -14.77 5.92
N LYS A 82 6.07 -15.61 6.49
CA LYS A 82 5.56 -15.43 7.86
C LYS A 82 6.68 -15.42 8.89
N SER A 83 7.65 -16.32 8.75
CA SER A 83 8.77 -16.41 9.69
C SER A 83 9.73 -15.22 9.57
N TYR A 84 9.99 -14.76 8.35
CA TYR A 84 10.77 -13.54 8.09
C TYR A 84 10.05 -12.30 8.63
N GLY A 85 8.77 -12.12 8.32
CA GLY A 85 7.95 -11.03 8.87
C GLY A 85 7.85 -11.10 10.39
N GLY A 86 7.76 -12.32 10.95
CA GLY A 86 7.88 -12.57 12.38
C GLY A 86 9.19 -12.05 12.96
N LEU A 87 10.34 -12.33 12.33
CA LEU A 87 11.66 -11.81 12.72
C LEU A 87 11.72 -10.27 12.62
N MET A 88 11.08 -9.69 11.60
CA MET A 88 11.04 -8.25 11.37
C MET A 88 10.01 -7.51 12.25
N GLY A 89 9.23 -8.21 13.07
CA GLY A 89 8.16 -7.65 13.90
C GLY A 89 6.85 -7.40 13.14
N ARG A 90 5.75 -7.18 13.87
CA ARG A 90 4.43 -6.85 13.30
C ARG A 90 4.27 -5.34 13.09
N PRO A 91 3.40 -4.89 12.17
CA PRO A 91 2.92 -3.51 12.14
C PRO A 91 2.46 -3.05 13.54
N ARG A 92 2.84 -1.84 13.98
CA ARG A 92 2.50 -1.33 15.33
C ARG A 92 1.08 -0.78 15.43
N HIS A 93 0.47 -0.50 14.30
CA HIS A 93 -0.85 0.11 14.22
C HIS A 93 -1.57 -0.40 12.98
N LEU A 94 -2.89 -0.37 13.03
CA LEU A 94 -3.72 -0.43 11.84
C LEU A 94 -3.70 0.93 11.13
N PRO A 95 -3.64 0.97 9.79
CA PRO A 95 -3.90 2.20 9.07
C PRO A 95 -5.35 2.65 9.33
N PRO A 96 -5.62 3.97 9.28
CA PRO A 96 -6.99 4.46 9.18
C PRO A 96 -7.72 3.86 7.99
N ARG A 97 -9.03 3.61 8.11
CA ARG A 97 -9.83 2.95 7.07
C ARG A 97 -9.88 3.76 5.76
N TYR A 98 -9.81 5.10 5.85
CA TYR A 98 -9.73 5.98 4.67
C TYR A 98 -8.46 5.74 3.82
N ALA A 99 -7.43 5.10 4.36
CA ALA A 99 -6.23 4.71 3.61
C ALA A 99 -6.53 3.77 2.44
N PHE A 100 -7.67 3.06 2.51
CA PHE A 100 -8.14 2.16 1.46
C PHE A 100 -9.03 2.86 0.44
N GLY A 101 -9.38 4.13 0.61
CA GLY A 101 -10.11 4.92 -0.38
C GLY A 101 -9.24 5.35 -1.57
N TYR A 102 -9.78 6.27 -2.37
CA TYR A 102 -9.01 6.95 -3.41
C TYR A 102 -8.19 8.09 -2.81
N LEU A 103 -6.90 8.09 -3.10
CA LEU A 103 -5.97 9.15 -2.72
C LEU A 103 -5.56 9.94 -3.97
N ALA A 104 -5.94 11.20 -4.03
CA ALA A 104 -5.55 12.11 -5.08
C ALA A 104 -4.13 12.63 -4.86
N SER A 105 -3.43 12.96 -5.94
CA SER A 105 -2.14 13.62 -5.88
C SER A 105 -1.77 14.25 -7.20
N SER A 106 -1.01 15.33 -7.17
CA SER A 106 -0.31 15.85 -8.34
C SER A 106 0.82 16.78 -7.92
N MET A 107 1.89 16.82 -8.70
CA MET A 107 2.87 17.90 -8.61
C MET A 107 2.27 19.25 -9.05
N GLY A 108 1.32 19.24 -9.99
CA GLY A 108 0.75 20.43 -10.62
C GLY A 108 0.03 21.38 -9.64
N TYR A 109 -0.82 20.86 -8.76
CA TYR A 109 -1.57 21.72 -7.81
C TYR A 109 -0.65 22.51 -6.90
N ALA A 110 0.35 21.84 -6.31
CA ALA A 110 1.24 22.48 -5.33
C ALA A 110 2.18 23.52 -5.97
N GLU A 111 2.45 23.38 -7.28
CA GLU A 111 3.31 24.30 -8.03
C GLU A 111 2.55 25.48 -8.65
N ALA A 112 1.21 25.46 -8.64
CA ALA A 112 0.39 26.55 -9.15
C ALA A 112 0.51 27.82 -8.29
N GLU A 113 0.46 28.99 -8.91
CA GLU A 113 0.50 30.27 -8.19
C GLU A 113 -0.72 30.47 -7.27
N ASN A 114 -1.88 29.94 -7.65
CA ASN A 114 -3.10 29.91 -6.81
C ASN A 114 -3.37 28.51 -6.22
N ALA A 115 -2.31 27.79 -5.81
CA ALA A 115 -2.40 26.40 -5.34
C ALA A 115 -3.50 26.16 -4.29
N GLN A 116 -3.58 27.00 -3.25
CA GLN A 116 -4.60 26.83 -2.22
C GLN A 116 -6.03 26.92 -2.76
N GLU A 117 -6.31 27.84 -3.68
CA GLU A 117 -7.63 27.99 -4.31
C GLU A 117 -7.99 26.73 -5.12
N GLN A 118 -7.05 26.22 -5.92
CA GLN A 118 -7.29 25.00 -6.71
C GLN A 118 -7.54 23.78 -5.82
N LEU A 119 -6.78 23.64 -4.73
CA LEU A 119 -6.96 22.55 -3.78
C LEU A 119 -8.27 22.69 -3.00
N GLU A 120 -8.72 23.90 -2.66
CA GLU A 120 -10.03 24.12 -2.05
C GLU A 120 -11.18 23.77 -3.02
N ALA A 121 -11.03 24.10 -4.31
CA ALA A 121 -11.99 23.75 -5.37
C ALA A 121 -12.03 22.25 -5.71
N PHE A 122 -10.94 21.52 -5.46
CA PHE A 122 -10.85 20.08 -5.73
C PHE A 122 -11.97 19.27 -5.06
N ALA A 123 -12.34 19.63 -3.82
CA ALA A 123 -13.43 18.97 -3.11
C ALA A 123 -14.79 19.15 -3.80
N ASP A 124 -15.00 20.28 -4.47
CA ASP A 124 -16.22 20.54 -5.23
C ASP A 124 -16.20 19.81 -6.57
N LEU A 125 -15.04 19.67 -7.21
CA LEU A 125 -14.87 18.85 -8.42
C LEU A 125 -15.14 17.36 -8.17
N CYS A 126 -14.68 16.82 -7.03
CA CYS A 126 -15.04 15.45 -6.62
C CYS A 126 -16.56 15.27 -6.54
N LYS A 127 -17.28 16.24 -5.97
CA LYS A 127 -18.75 16.20 -5.89
C LYS A 127 -19.40 16.37 -7.26
N GLU A 128 -18.94 17.33 -8.07
CA GLU A 128 -19.44 17.59 -9.42
C GLU A 128 -19.37 16.35 -10.30
N HIS A 129 -18.25 15.63 -10.23
CA HIS A 129 -18.01 14.46 -11.05
C HIS A 129 -18.43 13.14 -10.39
N SER A 130 -19.02 13.18 -9.19
CA SER A 130 -19.38 12.00 -8.39
C SER A 130 -18.21 11.03 -8.24
N ILE A 131 -17.04 11.54 -7.86
CA ILE A 131 -15.84 10.75 -7.60
C ILE A 131 -15.56 10.75 -6.10
N PRO A 132 -15.70 9.59 -5.44
CA PRO A 132 -15.30 9.45 -4.04
C PRO A 132 -13.81 9.77 -3.83
N CYS A 133 -13.46 10.48 -2.76
CA CYS A 133 -12.07 10.80 -2.42
C CYS A 133 -11.85 10.90 -0.91
N ASP A 134 -10.77 10.31 -0.42
CA ASP A 134 -10.44 10.26 1.01
C ASP A 134 -9.15 11.02 1.36
N GLY A 135 -8.32 11.34 0.37
CA GLY A 135 -7.03 11.97 0.63
C GLY A 135 -6.45 12.74 -0.53
N MET A 136 -5.61 13.73 -0.21
CA MET A 136 -4.87 14.57 -1.14
C MET A 136 -3.40 14.62 -0.71
N HIS A 137 -2.50 14.04 -1.49
CA HIS A 137 -1.06 14.19 -1.28
C HIS A 137 -0.59 15.53 -1.83
N LEU A 138 -0.25 16.43 -0.92
CA LEU A 138 0.31 17.74 -1.21
C LEU A 138 1.80 17.62 -1.51
N SER A 139 2.12 17.64 -2.80
CA SER A 139 3.48 17.70 -3.30
C SER A 139 4.28 18.88 -2.76
N SER A 140 5.60 18.81 -2.88
CA SER A 140 6.53 19.75 -2.23
C SER A 140 6.46 21.22 -2.70
N GLY A 141 5.59 21.60 -3.63
CA GLY A 141 5.45 22.97 -4.15
C GLY A 141 5.11 24.03 -3.09
N TYR A 142 4.52 23.61 -1.96
CA TYR A 142 4.27 24.48 -0.81
C TYR A 142 5.55 24.94 -0.10
N THR A 143 6.69 24.28 -0.36
CA THR A 143 7.98 24.59 0.29
C THR A 143 8.88 25.52 -0.52
N VAL A 144 8.44 25.97 -1.70
CA VAL A 144 9.20 26.88 -2.56
C VAL A 144 9.16 28.29 -1.97
N ASN A 145 10.29 28.81 -1.50
CA ASN A 145 10.37 30.14 -0.93
C ASN A 145 10.38 31.25 -2.02
N ALA A 146 10.42 32.52 -1.60
CA ALA A 146 10.40 33.66 -2.52
C ALA A 146 11.62 33.73 -3.48
N ASN A 147 12.72 33.06 -3.15
CA ASN A 147 13.92 32.97 -4.01
C ASN A 147 13.82 31.81 -5.02
N GLY A 148 12.73 31.04 -4.98
CA GLY A 148 12.54 29.85 -5.80
C GLY A 148 13.10 28.58 -5.18
N ASP A 149 13.70 28.61 -3.99
CA ASP A 149 14.31 27.44 -3.36
C ASP A 149 13.31 26.65 -2.53
N ARG A 150 13.34 25.32 -2.67
CA ARG A 150 12.50 24.35 -1.97
C ARG A 150 13.07 24.07 -0.59
N CYS A 151 12.56 24.79 0.39
CA CYS A 151 12.98 24.72 1.78
C CYS A 151 11.92 23.96 2.61
N VAL A 152 12.17 22.68 2.92
CA VAL A 152 11.26 21.84 3.72
C VAL A 152 10.75 22.57 4.98
N PHE A 153 9.48 22.42 5.33
CA PHE A 153 8.84 23.14 6.45
C PHE A 153 8.70 24.67 6.30
N THR A 154 8.98 25.23 5.12
CA THR A 154 8.82 26.67 4.83
C THR A 154 7.62 26.89 3.89
N TRP A 155 6.47 27.25 4.44
CA TRP A 155 5.28 27.55 3.63
C TRP A 155 5.48 28.74 2.70
N ASN A 156 5.13 28.57 1.42
CA ASN A 156 5.02 29.65 0.44
C ASN A 156 3.74 30.46 0.70
N PRO A 157 3.83 31.72 1.18
CA PRO A 157 2.65 32.50 1.55
C PRO A 157 1.86 33.03 0.36
N THR A 158 2.44 33.04 -0.85
CA THR A 158 1.74 33.42 -2.08
C THR A 158 0.83 32.29 -2.54
N ARG A 159 1.37 31.08 -2.64
CA ARG A 159 0.63 29.89 -3.07
C ARG A 159 -0.34 29.36 -2.01
N PHE A 160 0.05 29.50 -0.73
CA PHE A 160 -0.67 29.01 0.45
C PHE A 160 -0.78 30.12 1.50
N PRO A 161 -1.65 31.13 1.29
CA PRO A 161 -1.83 32.23 2.23
C PRO A 161 -2.38 31.79 3.60
N ASP A 162 -3.15 30.69 3.66
CA ASP A 162 -3.69 30.14 4.90
C ASP A 162 -3.74 28.60 4.85
N PRO A 163 -2.61 27.92 5.10
CA PRO A 163 -2.53 26.46 5.06
C PRO A 163 -3.45 25.78 6.09
N LYS A 164 -3.69 26.43 7.24
CA LYS A 164 -4.59 25.88 8.26
C LYS A 164 -6.03 25.86 7.77
N ARG A 165 -6.48 26.92 7.08
CA ARG A 165 -7.79 26.96 6.46
C ARG A 165 -7.93 25.90 5.38
N LEU A 166 -6.91 25.71 4.53
CA LEU A 166 -6.91 24.69 3.49
C LEU A 166 -7.14 23.29 4.09
N ALA A 167 -6.36 22.91 5.11
CA ALA A 167 -6.51 21.61 5.76
C ALA A 167 -7.89 21.45 6.42
N ALA A 168 -8.41 22.49 7.06
CA ALA A 168 -9.74 22.46 7.66
C ALA A 168 -10.86 22.33 6.61
N HIS A 169 -10.75 23.02 5.48
CA HIS A 169 -11.69 22.97 4.37
C HIS A 169 -11.77 21.57 3.77
N LEU A 170 -10.61 20.99 3.40
CA LEU A 170 -10.55 19.63 2.86
C LEU A 170 -11.07 18.59 3.85
N LYS A 171 -10.67 18.69 5.13
CA LYS A 171 -11.17 17.80 6.19
C LYS A 171 -12.68 17.86 6.34
N SER A 172 -13.29 19.06 6.21
CA SER A 172 -14.76 19.21 6.27
C SER A 172 -15.48 18.56 5.08
N ALA A 173 -14.77 18.38 3.95
CA ALA A 173 -15.25 17.66 2.78
C ALA A 173 -14.92 16.16 2.80
N GLY A 174 -14.34 15.64 3.89
CA GLY A 174 -13.95 14.24 4.03
C GLY A 174 -12.55 13.90 3.50
N ILE A 175 -11.78 14.88 3.01
CA ILE A 175 -10.48 14.66 2.37
C ILE A 175 -9.35 14.99 3.35
N ARG A 176 -8.51 14.01 3.66
CA ARG A 176 -7.28 14.20 4.46
C ARG A 176 -6.16 14.76 3.58
N ILE A 177 -5.24 15.55 4.13
CA ILE A 177 -4.15 16.14 3.34
C ILE A 177 -2.78 15.69 3.88
N PHE A 178 -1.93 15.16 2.99
CA PHE A 178 -0.61 14.60 3.33
C PHE A 178 0.49 15.49 2.75
N ALA A 179 1.24 16.19 3.59
CA ALA A 179 2.31 17.08 3.15
C ALA A 179 3.60 16.32 2.89
N ASN A 180 4.16 16.52 1.69
CA ASN A 180 5.48 16.03 1.31
C ASN A 180 6.57 16.67 2.17
N VAL A 181 7.47 15.86 2.74
CA VAL A 181 8.62 16.30 3.52
C VAL A 181 9.88 15.55 3.09
N LYS A 182 10.98 16.28 2.98
CA LYS A 182 12.26 15.78 2.47
C LYS A 182 13.34 15.85 3.55
N PRO A 183 14.28 14.90 3.63
CA PRO A 183 15.23 14.79 4.75
C PRO A 183 16.47 15.69 4.63
N TRP A 184 16.51 16.68 3.75
CA TRP A 184 17.64 17.60 3.60
C TRP A 184 17.24 19.07 3.73
N LEU A 185 18.25 19.89 4.02
CA LEU A 185 18.16 21.34 3.95
C LEU A 185 19.11 21.83 2.87
N LEU A 186 18.60 22.65 1.94
CA LEU A 186 19.46 23.48 1.09
C LEU A 186 20.30 24.41 1.97
N LYS A 187 21.50 24.81 1.52
CA LYS A 187 22.31 25.81 2.23
C LYS A 187 21.60 27.16 2.39
N SER A 188 20.67 27.46 1.48
CA SER A 188 19.79 28.64 1.54
C SER A 188 18.62 28.49 2.52
N HIS A 189 18.42 27.31 3.12
CA HIS A 189 17.35 27.07 4.07
C HIS A 189 17.55 27.93 5.34
N PRO A 190 16.49 28.60 5.85
CA PRO A 190 16.60 29.46 7.03
C PRO A 190 17.23 28.78 8.25
N ASP A 191 16.87 27.53 8.49
CA ASP A 191 17.38 26.73 9.61
C ASP A 191 18.70 25.98 9.32
N TYR A 192 19.33 26.16 8.16
CA TYR A 192 20.58 25.44 7.83
C TYR A 192 21.70 25.75 8.83
N THR A 193 21.90 27.04 9.13
CA THR A 193 22.94 27.47 10.09
C THR A 193 22.69 26.88 11.48
N LEU A 194 21.43 26.82 11.92
CA LEU A 194 21.04 26.25 13.21
C LEU A 194 21.48 24.78 13.32
N LEU A 195 21.12 23.96 12.34
CA LEU A 195 21.48 22.54 12.35
C LEU A 195 22.98 22.31 12.14
N LYS A 196 23.64 23.15 11.35
CA LYS A 196 25.09 23.11 11.17
C LYS A 196 25.84 23.34 12.48
N VAL A 197 25.58 24.46 13.17
CA VAL A 197 26.31 24.78 14.43
C VAL A 197 25.96 23.85 15.58
N SER A 198 24.80 23.18 15.50
CA SER A 198 24.32 22.25 16.52
C SER A 198 24.62 20.79 16.19
N HIS A 199 25.40 20.50 15.13
CA HIS A 199 25.73 19.13 14.68
C HIS A 199 24.49 18.23 14.48
N GLY A 200 23.44 18.76 13.83
CA GLY A 200 22.24 18.02 13.46
C GLY A 200 22.19 17.55 12.00
N LEU A 201 23.26 17.77 11.24
CA LEU A 201 23.41 17.34 9.85
C LEU A 201 24.44 16.21 9.75
N VAL A 202 24.33 15.37 8.73
CA VAL A 202 25.37 14.36 8.40
C VAL A 202 26.71 15.08 8.23
N TRP A 203 27.78 14.53 8.78
CA TRP A 203 29.04 15.25 8.96
C TRP A 203 30.13 14.76 8.01
N ASN A 204 30.96 15.67 7.50
CA ASN A 204 32.22 15.34 6.84
C ASN A 204 33.36 15.64 7.81
N SER A 205 33.97 14.58 8.33
CA SER A 205 35.00 14.67 9.37
C SER A 205 36.34 15.21 8.85
N ASP A 206 36.65 15.05 7.56
CA ASP A 206 37.90 15.51 6.97
C ASP A 206 38.00 17.04 6.92
N VAL A 207 36.89 17.72 6.65
CA VAL A 207 36.82 19.19 6.59
C VAL A 207 36.16 19.81 7.83
N ASN A 208 35.70 18.97 8.76
CA ASN A 208 34.98 19.37 9.97
C ASN A 208 33.80 20.30 9.68
N ASP A 209 32.96 19.92 8.71
CA ASP A 209 31.76 20.65 8.29
C ASP A 209 30.64 19.66 7.91
N PRO A 210 29.37 20.06 7.81
CA PRO A 210 28.33 19.18 7.28
C PRO A 210 28.68 18.64 5.91
N ALA A 211 28.38 17.37 5.68
CA ALA A 211 28.48 16.74 4.38
C ALA A 211 27.57 17.48 3.38
N THR A 212 28.12 17.86 2.23
CA THR A 212 27.39 18.60 1.21
C THR A 212 27.17 17.75 -0.03
N LEU A 213 25.99 17.88 -0.62
CA LEU A 213 25.61 17.25 -1.86
C LEU A 213 24.72 18.18 -2.69
N TRP A 214 24.51 17.83 -3.95
CA TRP A 214 23.55 18.53 -4.80
C TRP A 214 22.20 17.85 -4.72
N GLN A 215 21.17 18.62 -4.42
CA GLN A 215 19.79 18.17 -4.39
C GLN A 215 18.91 19.03 -5.26
N TRP A 216 17.75 18.47 -5.64
CA TRP A 216 16.75 19.21 -6.39
C TRP A 216 16.29 20.44 -5.60
N SER A 217 16.50 21.63 -6.17
CA SER A 217 16.25 22.90 -5.48
C SER A 217 14.90 23.52 -5.79
N ALA A 218 14.37 23.39 -7.01
CA ALA A 218 13.20 24.14 -7.46
C ALA A 218 12.54 23.46 -8.66
N GLY A 219 12.11 24.14 -9.73
CA GLY A 219 11.52 23.53 -10.93
C GLY A 219 12.39 22.50 -11.68
N LYS A 220 11.98 22.15 -12.91
CA LYS A 220 12.69 21.16 -13.75
C LYS A 220 14.18 21.53 -13.93
N HIS A 221 15.07 20.55 -13.77
CA HIS A 221 16.52 20.67 -13.96
C HIS A 221 17.24 21.72 -13.09
N THR A 222 16.72 22.00 -11.90
CA THR A 222 17.37 22.90 -10.93
C THR A 222 18.02 22.11 -9.79
N ALA A 223 19.16 22.58 -9.30
CA ALA A 223 19.84 21.96 -8.17
C ALA A 223 20.48 23.00 -7.27
N GLY A 224 20.60 22.67 -5.99
CA GLY A 224 21.22 23.49 -4.97
C GLY A 224 22.05 22.65 -4.01
N GLU A 225 23.09 23.23 -3.44
CA GLU A 225 23.87 22.58 -2.40
C GLU A 225 23.02 22.38 -1.15
N ALA A 226 23.09 21.18 -0.59
CA ALA A 226 22.29 20.74 0.54
C ALA A 226 23.12 19.87 1.49
N SER A 227 22.55 19.62 2.67
CA SER A 227 23.01 18.60 3.62
C SER A 227 21.82 17.82 4.15
N TYR A 228 21.98 16.50 4.31
CA TYR A 228 20.97 15.69 4.98
C TYR A 228 20.93 15.97 6.48
N ILE A 229 19.73 15.96 7.05
CA ILE A 229 19.54 15.86 8.50
C ILE A 229 20.08 14.51 8.94
N ASP A 230 20.86 14.49 10.01
CA ASP A 230 21.28 13.25 10.64
C ASP A 230 20.22 12.82 11.66
N PHE A 231 19.44 11.80 11.33
CA PHE A 231 18.41 11.26 12.22
C PHE A 231 19.00 10.38 13.33
N THR A 232 20.29 10.11 13.32
CA THR A 232 20.98 9.52 14.46
C THR A 232 21.53 10.59 15.42
N SER A 233 21.54 11.87 15.04
CA SER A 233 21.84 12.99 15.95
C SER A 233 20.62 13.31 16.81
N LEU A 234 20.80 13.47 18.13
CA LEU A 234 19.69 13.89 19.00
C LEU A 234 19.12 15.23 18.55
N VAL A 235 19.98 16.15 18.08
CA VAL A 235 19.57 17.47 17.60
C VAL A 235 18.77 17.35 16.32
N GLY A 236 19.27 16.63 15.31
CA GLY A 236 18.58 16.43 14.04
C GLY A 236 17.22 15.74 14.22
N TYR A 237 17.19 14.71 15.06
CA TYR A 237 15.99 13.97 15.41
C TYR A 237 14.92 14.87 16.07
N ARG A 238 15.29 15.67 17.08
CA ARG A 238 14.35 16.56 17.78
C ARG A 238 13.90 17.74 16.94
N TYR A 239 14.80 18.31 16.14
CA TYR A 239 14.45 19.34 15.17
C TYR A 239 13.36 18.85 14.22
N TRP A 240 13.52 17.64 13.66
CA TRP A 240 12.53 17.06 12.77
C TRP A 240 11.17 16.90 13.45
N GLN A 241 11.12 16.33 14.66
CA GLN A 241 9.88 16.16 15.41
C GLN A 241 9.19 17.50 15.72
N GLU A 242 9.97 18.52 16.12
CA GLU A 242 9.45 19.85 16.41
C GLU A 242 8.88 20.53 15.16
N ARG A 243 9.58 20.45 14.03
CA ARG A 243 9.14 21.04 12.77
C ARG A 243 7.93 20.32 12.19
N LEU A 244 7.90 18.98 12.21
CA LEU A 244 6.70 18.23 11.85
C LEU A 244 5.49 18.71 12.65
N LYS A 245 5.63 18.80 13.98
CA LYS A 245 4.56 19.28 14.85
C LYS A 245 4.12 20.69 14.48
N THR A 246 5.04 21.65 14.57
CA THR A 246 4.70 23.09 14.51
C THR A 246 4.38 23.59 13.12
N ARG A 247 4.87 22.92 12.06
CA ARG A 247 4.73 23.37 10.67
C ARG A 247 3.71 22.58 9.88
N LEU A 248 3.30 21.40 10.34
CA LEU A 248 2.38 20.51 9.59
C LEU A 248 1.27 19.96 10.50
N LEU A 249 1.60 19.21 11.55
CA LEU A 249 0.59 18.50 12.37
C LEU A 249 -0.36 19.47 13.07
N ASP A 250 0.15 20.55 13.70
CA ASP A 250 -0.65 21.59 14.36
C ASP A 250 -1.56 22.36 13.36
N LEU A 251 -1.25 22.29 12.05
CA LEU A 251 -2.05 22.86 10.98
C LEU A 251 -3.09 21.88 10.41
N GLY A 252 -3.05 20.61 10.80
CA GLY A 252 -3.98 19.57 10.36
C GLY A 252 -3.49 18.70 9.19
N TYR A 253 -2.19 18.72 8.88
CA TYR A 253 -1.59 17.90 7.82
C TYR A 253 -1.06 16.58 8.37
N GLU A 254 -1.15 15.54 7.56
CA GLU A 254 -0.45 14.26 7.73
C GLU A 254 0.82 14.20 6.89
N LEU A 255 1.56 13.10 6.96
CA LEU A 255 2.96 13.07 6.52
C LEU A 255 3.19 12.18 5.30
N TRP A 256 3.90 12.74 4.32
CA TRP A 256 4.47 12.02 3.19
C TRP A 256 6.00 12.19 3.18
N LEU A 257 6.71 11.15 3.60
CA LEU A 257 8.17 11.10 3.63
C LEU A 257 8.68 10.77 2.23
N ASP A 258 9.39 11.71 1.62
CA ASP A 258 9.81 11.61 0.22
C ASP A 258 11.31 11.86 0.09
N ASN A 259 11.88 11.34 -1.00
CA ASN A 259 13.31 11.39 -1.30
C ASN A 259 14.21 10.94 -0.12
N ASN A 260 13.76 9.91 0.59
CA ASN A 260 14.38 9.41 1.80
C ASN A 260 15.27 8.18 1.58
N GLU A 261 15.89 8.07 0.41
CA GLU A 261 16.89 7.05 0.06
C GLU A 261 18.29 7.42 0.60
N PHE A 262 18.50 8.68 1.00
CA PHE A 262 19.76 9.23 1.51
C PHE A 262 20.94 9.00 0.55
N THR A 263 20.93 9.71 -0.58
CA THR A 263 21.94 9.63 -1.66
C THR A 263 23.28 10.31 -1.33
N LEU A 264 23.98 9.82 -0.30
CA LEU A 264 25.33 10.33 0.03
C LEU A 264 26.32 10.01 -1.09
N LEU A 265 27.22 10.95 -1.38
CA LEU A 265 28.24 10.82 -2.43
C LEU A 265 29.58 10.27 -1.89
N ASP A 266 29.80 10.43 -0.59
CA ASP A 266 31.01 10.02 0.10
C ASP A 266 30.59 9.16 1.30
N ASP A 267 31.01 7.91 1.27
CA ASP A 267 30.68 6.88 2.25
C ASP A 267 31.54 7.00 3.53
N SER A 268 32.53 7.90 3.53
CA SER A 268 33.31 8.27 4.72
C SER A 268 32.60 9.28 5.63
N ASN A 269 31.55 9.97 5.12
CA ASN A 269 30.73 10.87 5.93
C ASN A 269 30.19 10.14 7.17
N THR A 270 30.21 10.80 8.32
CA THR A 270 29.91 10.19 9.61
C THR A 270 28.52 10.56 10.12
N TYR A 271 27.94 9.63 10.87
CA TYR A 271 26.71 9.80 11.63
C TYR A 271 27.02 10.01 13.11
N ALA A 272 26.18 10.78 13.80
CA ALA A 272 26.34 11.09 15.21
C ALA A 272 26.09 9.88 16.10
N CYS A 273 25.16 8.99 15.71
CA CYS A 273 24.85 7.73 16.40
C CYS A 273 24.49 7.91 17.89
N GLU A 274 23.79 9.01 18.22
CA GLU A 274 23.26 9.33 19.56
C GLU A 274 21.84 8.78 19.77
N MET A 275 21.12 8.57 18.68
CA MET A 275 19.78 7.99 18.62
C MET A 275 19.82 6.67 17.87
N HIS A 276 18.97 5.72 18.28
CA HIS A 276 18.90 4.38 17.72
C HIS A 276 17.45 3.96 17.41
N PRO A 277 17.23 3.02 16.47
CA PRO A 277 15.93 2.45 16.22
C PRO A 277 15.39 1.75 17.46
N THR A 278 14.13 2.02 17.77
CA THR A 278 13.34 1.38 18.84
C THR A 278 12.37 0.35 18.28
N VAL A 279 12.53 -0.04 17.00
CA VAL A 279 11.70 -1.05 16.33
C VAL A 279 11.64 -2.33 17.14
N TYR A 280 10.46 -2.96 17.19
CA TYR A 280 10.28 -4.17 17.99
C TYR A 280 11.01 -5.32 17.30
N GLN A 281 11.98 -5.90 18.00
CA GLN A 281 12.80 -7.01 17.52
C GLN A 281 12.41 -8.25 18.28
N PRO A 282 11.37 -8.98 17.84
CA PRO A 282 11.10 -10.28 18.40
C PRO A 282 12.35 -11.16 18.14
N HIS A 283 12.77 -11.91 19.16
CA HIS A 283 13.89 -12.86 19.08
C HIS A 283 15.31 -12.27 19.13
N GLY A 284 15.49 -11.03 19.59
CA GLY A 284 16.81 -10.51 19.98
C GLY A 284 17.76 -10.22 18.81
N LEU A 285 17.21 -10.04 17.59
CA LEU A 285 17.97 -9.58 16.43
C LEU A 285 18.65 -8.25 16.77
N SER A 286 19.97 -8.22 16.73
CA SER A 286 20.75 -7.01 17.05
C SER A 286 20.99 -6.20 15.80
N LEU A 287 20.67 -4.90 15.82
CA LEU A 287 21.08 -4.00 14.74
C LEU A 287 22.60 -3.75 14.78
N PRO A 288 23.21 -3.32 13.67
CA PRO A 288 24.65 -3.05 13.61
C PRO A 288 25.11 -2.15 14.76
N ALA A 289 26.19 -2.56 15.44
CA ALA A 289 26.80 -1.76 16.48
C ALA A 289 27.40 -0.47 15.88
N MET A 290 27.08 0.67 16.49
CA MET A 290 27.55 1.98 16.04
C MET A 290 28.36 2.65 17.14
N SER A 291 29.43 3.34 16.74
CA SER A 291 30.24 4.18 17.62
C SER A 291 29.79 5.63 17.46
N PRO A 292 29.36 6.32 18.54
CA PRO A 292 28.96 7.71 18.48
C PRO A 292 30.01 8.59 17.80
N ARG A 293 29.60 9.29 16.73
CA ARG A 293 30.40 10.24 15.92
C ARG A 293 31.61 9.66 15.17
N ASP A 294 31.84 8.35 15.27
CA ASP A 294 32.94 7.67 14.58
C ASP A 294 32.45 6.70 13.48
N SER A 295 31.15 6.41 13.44
CA SER A 295 30.57 5.51 12.44
C SER A 295 30.30 6.21 11.12
N SER A 296 30.86 5.68 10.03
CA SER A 296 30.65 6.22 8.69
C SER A 296 29.40 5.68 8.00
N ALA A 297 28.92 6.40 6.98
CA ALA A 297 27.84 5.99 6.11
C ALA A 297 28.12 4.63 5.45
N ARG A 298 29.37 4.32 5.12
CA ARG A 298 29.79 3.00 4.64
C ARG A 298 29.53 1.89 5.66
N GLN A 299 29.81 2.15 6.93
CA GLN A 299 29.69 1.14 7.99
C GLN A 299 28.23 0.89 8.37
N VAL A 300 27.44 1.96 8.46
CA VAL A 300 26.05 1.91 8.95
C VAL A 300 25.06 1.70 7.81
N GLY A 301 25.32 2.30 6.65
CA GLY A 301 24.42 2.32 5.51
C GLY A 301 23.42 3.47 5.55
N THR A 302 23.13 4.03 4.38
CA THR A 302 22.11 5.06 4.20
C THR A 302 20.68 4.60 4.53
N PRO A 303 20.27 3.32 4.33
CA PRO A 303 18.92 2.87 4.70
C PRO A 303 18.65 2.95 6.22
N TYR A 304 19.70 3.02 7.06
CA TYR A 304 19.53 3.25 8.49
C TYR A 304 18.95 4.64 8.79
N GLN A 305 19.37 5.67 8.04
CA GLN A 305 18.82 7.02 8.15
C GLN A 305 17.35 7.06 7.70
N THR A 306 16.99 6.29 6.67
CA THR A 306 15.60 6.07 6.24
C THR A 306 14.74 5.55 7.40
N LEU A 307 15.19 4.49 8.08
CA LEU A 307 14.48 3.92 9.22
C LEU A 307 14.34 4.91 10.38
N MET A 308 15.41 5.67 10.67
CA MET A 308 15.40 6.66 11.75
C MET A 308 14.49 7.86 11.45
N MET A 309 14.41 8.31 10.20
CA MET A 309 13.44 9.32 9.76
C MET A 309 11.99 8.86 9.94
N MET A 310 11.71 7.60 9.59
CA MET A 310 10.39 7.00 9.79
C MET A 310 10.03 6.96 11.27
N GLN A 311 10.95 6.55 12.14
CA GLN A 311 10.71 6.49 13.57
C GLN A 311 10.49 7.88 14.17
N ALA A 312 11.33 8.87 13.83
CA ALA A 312 11.16 10.25 14.28
C ALA A 312 9.76 10.78 13.93
N SER A 313 9.33 10.50 12.70
CA SER A 313 8.02 10.89 12.18
C SER A 313 6.87 10.18 12.89
N TYR A 314 6.97 8.86 13.07
CA TYR A 314 5.99 8.04 13.78
C TYR A 314 5.79 8.53 15.21
N GLU A 315 6.88 8.71 15.96
CA GLU A 315 6.83 9.22 17.32
C GLU A 315 6.24 10.63 17.40
N ALA A 316 6.53 11.52 16.43
CA ALA A 316 5.96 12.86 16.37
C ALA A 316 4.43 12.80 16.18
N VAL A 317 3.95 11.97 15.25
CA VAL A 317 2.51 11.78 14.99
C VAL A 317 1.82 11.22 16.22
N ARG A 318 2.36 10.14 16.82
CA ARG A 318 1.78 9.51 18.03
C ARG A 318 1.77 10.45 19.23
N LYS A 319 2.79 11.29 19.39
CA LYS A 319 2.83 12.31 20.45
C LYS A 319 1.82 13.43 20.22
N HIS A 320 1.58 13.82 18.97
CA HIS A 320 0.64 14.88 18.63
C HIS A 320 -0.82 14.40 18.76
N ALA A 321 -1.12 13.20 18.26
CA ALA A 321 -2.46 12.60 18.29
C ALA A 321 -2.36 11.16 18.84
N PRO A 322 -2.37 10.97 20.17
CA PRO A 322 -2.19 9.65 20.78
C PRO A 322 -3.37 8.71 20.55
N ILE A 323 -4.57 9.24 20.31
CA ILE A 323 -5.79 8.46 20.10
C ILE A 323 -5.98 8.10 18.62
N ASP A 324 -5.60 8.98 17.70
CA ASP A 324 -5.76 8.74 16.27
C ASP A 324 -4.75 7.69 15.78
N ARG A 325 -5.18 6.87 14.81
CA ARG A 325 -4.25 6.00 14.08
C ARG A 325 -3.28 6.86 13.28
N PRO A 326 -1.96 6.61 13.36
CA PRO A 326 -1.00 7.34 12.55
C PRO A 326 -1.16 6.95 11.08
N PHE A 327 -1.09 7.94 10.19
CA PHE A 327 -0.95 7.71 8.76
C PHE A 327 0.30 8.44 8.26
N ILE A 328 1.26 7.64 7.82
CA ILE A 328 2.53 8.11 7.28
C ILE A 328 2.82 7.26 6.05
N ILE A 329 3.08 7.93 4.93
CA ILE A 329 3.53 7.31 3.68
C ILE A 329 5.01 7.60 3.47
N THR A 330 5.75 6.64 2.90
CA THR A 330 7.20 6.73 2.68
C THR A 330 7.59 6.22 1.29
N ARG A 331 8.56 6.87 0.63
CA ARG A 331 9.10 6.40 -0.66
C ARG A 331 10.02 5.21 -0.47
N SER A 332 11.11 5.46 0.25
CA SER A 332 12.07 4.45 0.64
C SER A 332 11.52 3.58 1.75
N ALA A 333 11.88 2.31 1.74
CA ALA A 333 11.56 1.34 2.77
C ALA A 333 12.71 0.36 2.94
N THR A 334 12.87 -0.10 4.18
CA THR A 334 13.89 -1.03 4.63
C THR A 334 13.23 -2.14 5.44
N PRO A 335 13.96 -3.19 5.86
CA PRO A 335 13.48 -4.04 6.94
C PRO A 335 13.05 -3.16 8.14
N PHE A 336 12.00 -3.58 8.86
CA PHE A 336 11.34 -2.87 9.96
C PHE A 336 10.47 -1.65 9.58
N SER A 337 10.50 -1.14 8.35
CA SER A 337 9.69 0.03 7.95
C SER A 337 8.19 -0.19 8.11
N HIS A 338 7.70 -1.40 7.85
CA HIS A 338 6.28 -1.77 7.99
C HIS A 338 5.75 -1.69 9.42
N GLN A 339 6.63 -1.70 10.43
CA GLN A 339 6.23 -1.46 11.81
C GLN A 339 5.70 -0.04 12.03
N LEU A 340 6.24 0.92 11.28
CA LEU A 340 6.08 2.35 11.56
C LEU A 340 5.20 3.04 10.50
N MET A 341 5.16 2.51 9.28
CA MET A 341 4.61 3.19 8.11
C MET A 341 3.32 2.51 7.64
N SER A 342 2.31 3.33 7.31
CA SER A 342 1.02 2.83 6.83
C SER A 342 1.08 2.46 5.35
N GLN A 343 1.83 3.23 4.55
CA GLN A 343 1.91 3.05 3.10
C GLN A 343 3.32 3.27 2.55
N THR A 344 3.58 2.67 1.39
CA THR A 344 4.71 2.99 0.51
C THR A 344 4.28 2.78 -0.95
N TRP A 345 5.08 3.22 -1.92
CA TRP A 345 4.75 3.04 -3.34
C TRP A 345 6.01 2.82 -4.19
N SER A 346 5.87 2.47 -5.46
CA SER A 346 7.00 2.15 -6.34
C SER A 346 7.95 3.32 -6.67
N GLY A 347 7.68 4.52 -6.19
CA GLY A 347 8.39 5.74 -6.59
C GLY A 347 7.92 6.23 -7.96
N ASP A 348 8.78 7.02 -8.59
CA ASP A 348 8.47 7.87 -9.73
C ASP A 348 8.40 7.08 -11.06
N ASN A 349 7.37 6.25 -11.22
CA ASN A 349 7.23 5.35 -12.37
C ASN A 349 6.89 6.08 -13.68
N THR A 350 7.35 5.53 -14.80
CA THR A 350 7.10 6.09 -16.13
C THR A 350 5.64 5.90 -16.56
N THR A 351 5.08 6.83 -17.33
CA THR A 351 3.79 6.65 -18.02
C THR A 351 3.96 5.78 -19.26
N ASP A 352 3.89 4.46 -19.09
CA ASP A 352 4.06 3.49 -20.18
C ASP A 352 3.31 2.16 -19.92
N TRP A 353 2.91 1.45 -20.97
CA TRP A 353 2.26 0.13 -20.87
C TRP A 353 3.15 -0.93 -20.22
N SER A 354 4.46 -0.91 -20.49
CA SER A 354 5.43 -1.78 -19.80
C SER A 354 5.47 -1.51 -18.30
N THR A 355 5.19 -0.27 -17.88
CA THR A 355 5.11 0.04 -16.45
C THR A 355 3.87 -0.57 -15.80
N ILE A 356 2.72 -0.63 -16.49
CA ILE A 356 1.54 -1.37 -15.99
C ILE A 356 1.91 -2.86 -15.79
N GLU A 357 2.60 -3.45 -16.76
CA GLU A 357 2.99 -4.86 -16.74
C GLU A 357 3.98 -5.18 -15.61
N TYR A 358 5.10 -4.47 -15.56
CA TYR A 358 6.21 -4.80 -14.66
C TYR A 358 6.07 -4.22 -13.25
N ASN A 359 5.14 -3.29 -13.03
CA ASN A 359 4.75 -2.92 -11.68
C ASN A 359 4.13 -4.11 -10.92
N ILE A 360 3.47 -5.05 -11.62
CA ILE A 360 2.91 -6.26 -10.99
C ILE A 360 4.00 -7.07 -10.27
N PRO A 361 5.03 -7.63 -10.94
CA PRO A 361 6.09 -8.36 -10.26
C PRO A 361 6.88 -7.50 -9.25
N MET A 362 7.01 -6.19 -9.47
CA MET A 362 7.60 -5.29 -8.49
C MET A 362 6.79 -5.23 -7.18
N GLY A 363 5.47 -5.09 -7.27
CA GLY A 363 4.58 -5.12 -6.12
C GLY A 363 4.53 -6.48 -5.43
N LEU A 364 4.60 -7.57 -6.20
CA LEU A 364 4.72 -8.93 -5.67
C LEU A 364 6.01 -9.10 -4.85
N GLY A 365 7.14 -8.61 -5.37
CA GLY A 365 8.42 -8.61 -4.66
C GLY A 365 8.39 -7.78 -3.37
N ALA A 366 7.75 -6.60 -3.41
CA ALA A 366 7.54 -5.77 -2.22
C ALA A 366 6.68 -6.48 -1.16
N GLY A 367 5.63 -7.20 -1.58
CA GLY A 367 4.79 -8.02 -0.71
C GLY A 367 5.57 -9.15 -0.04
N LEU A 368 6.32 -9.95 -0.81
CA LEU A 368 7.16 -11.03 -0.28
C LEU A 368 8.25 -10.52 0.67
N SER A 369 8.66 -9.26 0.51
CA SER A 369 9.65 -8.57 1.35
C SER A 369 9.05 -7.93 2.61
N ILE A 370 7.74 -8.04 2.85
CA ILE A 370 7.04 -7.43 3.99
C ILE A 370 7.29 -5.91 4.06
N MET A 371 7.28 -5.25 2.90
CA MET A 371 7.24 -3.79 2.84
C MET A 371 5.92 -3.26 3.44
N PRO A 372 5.83 -1.98 3.84
CA PRO A 372 4.59 -1.39 4.36
C PRO A 372 3.36 -1.80 3.53
N GLY A 373 2.38 -2.43 4.19
CA GLY A 373 1.34 -3.24 3.53
C GLY A 373 0.34 -2.43 2.72
N GLY A 374 0.26 -1.12 2.95
CA GLY A 374 -0.40 -0.19 2.04
C GLY A 374 0.49 0.13 0.82
N TYR A 375 0.82 -0.90 0.04
CA TYR A 375 1.61 -0.77 -1.18
C TYR A 375 0.73 -0.54 -2.41
N GLY A 376 1.22 0.27 -3.35
CA GLY A 376 0.60 0.50 -4.65
C GLY A 376 1.53 1.31 -5.55
N HIS A 377 1.07 1.59 -6.77
CA HIS A 377 1.84 2.34 -7.77
C HIS A 377 1.21 3.72 -8.01
N ASP A 378 1.91 4.62 -8.69
CA ASP A 378 1.32 5.88 -9.13
C ASP A 378 0.52 5.65 -10.41
N VAL A 379 -0.80 5.66 -10.24
CA VAL A 379 -1.77 5.33 -11.29
C VAL A 379 -1.83 6.46 -12.32
N GLY A 380 -1.68 6.09 -13.59
CA GLY A 380 -1.57 7.04 -14.70
C GLY A 380 -0.13 7.48 -15.01
N GLY A 381 0.86 7.04 -14.23
CA GLY A 381 2.27 7.35 -14.43
C GLY A 381 2.70 8.68 -13.81
N PHE A 382 3.88 8.68 -13.17
CA PHE A 382 4.47 9.89 -12.60
C PHE A 382 5.23 10.69 -13.65
N ALA A 383 6.20 10.06 -14.32
CA ALA A 383 7.10 10.72 -15.26
C ALA A 383 6.75 10.36 -16.71
N GLY A 384 6.62 11.37 -17.57
CA GLY A 384 6.37 11.17 -19.00
C GLY A 384 5.17 11.96 -19.50
N PRO A 385 4.62 11.61 -20.68
CA PRO A 385 3.38 12.20 -21.15
C PRO A 385 2.21 11.80 -20.22
N ARG A 386 1.11 12.53 -20.29
CA ARG A 386 -0.15 12.07 -19.70
C ARG A 386 -0.61 10.76 -20.37
N PRO A 387 -1.30 9.86 -19.64
CA PRO A 387 -1.74 8.58 -20.20
C PRO A 387 -2.83 8.80 -21.27
N SER A 388 -2.95 7.88 -22.23
CA SER A 388 -4.12 7.86 -23.13
C SER A 388 -5.40 7.49 -22.35
N PRO A 389 -6.61 7.80 -22.87
CA PRO A 389 -7.85 7.40 -22.21
C PRO A 389 -7.93 5.90 -21.90
N GLU A 390 -7.54 5.05 -22.86
CA GLU A 390 -7.51 3.59 -22.65
C GLU A 390 -6.51 3.19 -21.57
N MET A 391 -5.28 3.67 -21.65
CA MET A 391 -4.24 3.37 -20.66
C MET A 391 -4.71 3.76 -19.26
N PHE A 392 -5.33 4.94 -19.12
CA PHE A 392 -5.81 5.41 -17.83
C PHE A 392 -6.92 4.51 -17.27
N VAL A 393 -7.90 4.11 -18.10
CA VAL A 393 -8.94 3.15 -17.70
C VAL A 393 -8.34 1.82 -17.26
N ARG A 394 -7.44 1.22 -18.07
CA ARG A 394 -6.80 -0.06 -17.73
C ARG A 394 -5.96 0.02 -16.46
N TRP A 395 -5.27 1.13 -16.25
CA TRP A 395 -4.47 1.35 -15.04
C TRP A 395 -5.38 1.46 -13.80
N VAL A 396 -6.50 2.18 -13.88
CA VAL A 396 -7.46 2.28 -12.77
C VAL A 396 -8.12 0.92 -12.50
N GLN A 397 -8.60 0.22 -13.53
CA GLN A 397 -9.27 -1.08 -13.44
C GLN A 397 -8.46 -2.16 -12.70
N GLN A 398 -7.12 -2.11 -12.74
CA GLN A 398 -6.27 -3.01 -11.96
C GLN A 398 -5.83 -2.39 -10.63
N ALA A 399 -5.62 -1.07 -10.58
CA ALA A 399 -5.14 -0.37 -9.40
C ALA A 399 -6.12 -0.42 -8.21
N ILE A 400 -7.43 -0.54 -8.47
CA ILE A 400 -8.45 -0.64 -7.41
C ILE A 400 -8.30 -1.88 -6.51
N PHE A 401 -7.51 -2.87 -6.90
CA PHE A 401 -7.25 -4.05 -6.06
C PHE A 401 -6.02 -3.90 -5.17
N TRP A 402 -5.14 -2.93 -5.43
CA TRP A 402 -3.92 -2.72 -4.65
C TRP A 402 -4.21 -2.03 -3.31
N PRO A 403 -3.57 -2.40 -2.20
CA PRO A 403 -3.84 -1.80 -0.89
C PRO A 403 -3.79 -0.26 -0.88
N ARG A 404 -2.84 0.35 -1.61
CA ARG A 404 -2.84 1.79 -1.90
C ARG A 404 -3.38 2.04 -3.31
N PHE A 405 -4.44 2.85 -3.41
CA PHE A 405 -4.97 3.35 -4.68
C PHE A 405 -4.78 4.87 -4.77
N CYS A 406 -3.77 5.31 -5.53
CA CYS A 406 -3.41 6.72 -5.68
C CYS A 406 -3.18 7.08 -7.14
N ILE A 407 -3.85 8.14 -7.62
CA ILE A 407 -3.56 8.75 -8.91
C ILE A 407 -2.60 9.89 -8.65
N HIS A 408 -1.42 9.84 -9.29
CA HIS A 408 -0.36 10.82 -9.12
C HIS A 408 0.37 11.05 -10.44
N SER A 409 0.77 12.30 -10.70
CA SER A 409 1.41 12.68 -11.96
C SER A 409 2.34 13.88 -11.84
N TRP A 410 3.38 13.88 -12.68
CA TRP A 410 4.14 15.05 -13.09
C TRP A 410 4.35 15.06 -14.61
N ASN A 411 3.25 15.25 -15.33
CA ASN A 411 3.23 15.14 -16.79
C ASN A 411 4.17 16.16 -17.47
N THR A 412 4.77 15.77 -18.58
CA THR A 412 5.72 16.61 -19.34
C THR A 412 5.09 17.89 -19.86
N ASP A 413 3.81 17.86 -20.23
CA ASP A 413 3.00 18.98 -20.71
C ASP A 413 2.39 19.86 -19.58
N GLY A 414 2.62 19.49 -18.31
CA GLY A 414 2.11 20.20 -17.14
C GLY A 414 0.63 19.94 -16.82
N THR A 415 -0.04 19.03 -17.54
CA THR A 415 -1.40 18.61 -17.19
C THR A 415 -1.43 17.80 -15.89
N ILE A 416 -2.59 17.78 -15.25
CA ILE A 416 -2.84 16.97 -14.05
C ILE A 416 -3.63 15.72 -14.47
N THR A 417 -3.20 14.56 -14.00
CA THR A 417 -3.99 13.33 -14.16
C THR A 417 -5.08 13.30 -13.08
N GLU A 418 -6.32 13.51 -13.49
CA GLU A 418 -7.50 13.48 -12.62
C GLU A 418 -8.50 12.45 -13.16
N PRO A 419 -9.36 11.86 -12.31
CA PRO A 419 -10.41 10.93 -12.74
C PRO A 419 -11.32 11.46 -13.86
N TRP A 420 -11.52 12.79 -13.92
CA TRP A 420 -12.36 13.48 -14.89
C TRP A 420 -11.60 14.12 -16.06
N MET A 421 -10.29 13.87 -16.21
CA MET A 421 -9.48 14.50 -17.26
C MET A 421 -9.96 14.16 -18.70
N TYR A 422 -10.72 13.06 -18.84
CA TYR A 422 -11.32 12.60 -20.10
C TYR A 422 -12.83 12.35 -19.88
N PRO A 423 -13.71 13.29 -20.29
CA PRO A 423 -15.15 13.14 -20.11
C PRO A 423 -15.73 11.85 -20.71
N GLU A 424 -15.14 11.36 -21.81
CA GLU A 424 -15.58 10.15 -22.52
C GLU A 424 -15.38 8.84 -21.75
N VAL A 425 -14.41 8.78 -20.82
CA VAL A 425 -14.13 7.58 -20.00
C VAL A 425 -14.43 7.78 -18.52
N LEU A 426 -14.81 8.99 -18.09
CA LEU A 426 -15.19 9.29 -16.71
C LEU A 426 -16.21 8.28 -16.13
N PRO A 427 -17.27 7.82 -16.84
CA PRO A 427 -18.17 6.82 -16.29
C PRO A 427 -17.49 5.49 -15.93
N LEU A 428 -16.49 5.06 -16.73
CA LEU A 428 -15.74 3.82 -16.51
C LEU A 428 -14.79 3.93 -15.31
N ILE A 429 -14.10 5.07 -15.23
CA ILE A 429 -13.23 5.41 -14.09
C ILE A 429 -14.06 5.48 -12.81
N ARG A 430 -15.20 6.18 -12.83
CA ARG A 430 -16.12 6.27 -11.70
C ARG A 430 -16.58 4.90 -11.24
N ALA A 431 -17.06 4.05 -12.14
CA ALA A 431 -17.52 2.70 -11.79
C ALA A 431 -16.41 1.88 -11.11
N SER A 432 -15.18 1.96 -11.62
CA SER A 432 -14.03 1.28 -11.02
C SER A 432 -13.74 1.79 -9.59
N ILE A 433 -13.77 3.11 -9.39
CA ILE A 433 -13.57 3.73 -8.07
C ILE A 433 -14.74 3.39 -7.13
N GLU A 434 -15.98 3.35 -7.59
CA GLU A 434 -17.11 2.90 -6.76
C GLU A 434 -16.95 1.45 -6.32
N LEU A 435 -16.48 0.56 -7.22
CA LEU A 435 -16.15 -0.83 -6.87
C LEU A 435 -15.04 -0.90 -5.81
N ARG A 436 -14.01 -0.04 -5.90
CA ARG A 436 -12.99 0.09 -4.85
C ARG A 436 -13.63 0.36 -3.49
N TYR A 437 -14.53 1.34 -3.41
CA TYR A 437 -15.17 1.73 -2.15
C TYR A 437 -16.05 0.62 -1.59
N ARG A 438 -16.83 -0.04 -2.47
CA ARG A 438 -17.59 -1.23 -2.07
C ARG A 438 -16.68 -2.32 -1.52
N LEU A 439 -15.49 -2.53 -2.07
CA LEU A 439 -14.54 -3.58 -1.62
C LEU A 439 -13.78 -3.24 -0.33
N ILE A 440 -13.93 -2.03 0.25
CA ILE A 440 -13.15 -1.63 1.43
C ILE A 440 -13.30 -2.60 2.61
N PRO A 441 -14.50 -3.08 3.01
CA PRO A 441 -14.61 -4.04 4.12
C PRO A 441 -13.83 -5.34 3.87
N TYR A 442 -13.84 -5.84 2.63
CA TYR A 442 -13.05 -7.02 2.24
C TYR A 442 -11.55 -6.74 2.33
N LEU A 443 -11.07 -5.68 1.67
CA LEU A 443 -9.64 -5.32 1.65
C LEU A 443 -9.10 -4.99 3.04
N TYR A 444 -9.91 -4.33 3.86
CA TYR A 444 -9.58 -3.98 5.23
C TYR A 444 -9.43 -5.23 6.10
N SER A 445 -10.39 -6.16 6.03
CA SER A 445 -10.34 -7.42 6.76
C SER A 445 -9.16 -8.29 6.31
N LEU A 446 -8.86 -8.33 5.00
CA LEU A 446 -7.68 -9.01 4.49
C LEU A 446 -6.37 -8.41 5.00
N HIS A 447 -6.28 -7.08 5.07
CA HIS A 447 -5.10 -6.40 5.61
C HIS A 447 -4.88 -6.75 7.08
N ILE A 448 -5.95 -6.79 7.87
CA ILE A 448 -5.88 -7.14 9.29
C ILE A 448 -5.45 -8.58 9.48
N LYS A 449 -6.14 -9.52 8.81
CA LYS A 449 -5.83 -10.95 8.88
C LYS A 449 -4.40 -11.22 8.42
N TYR A 450 -4.11 -10.94 7.16
CA TYR A 450 -2.86 -11.36 6.54
C TYR A 450 -1.69 -10.47 6.96
N PHE A 451 -1.79 -9.16 6.76
CA PHE A 451 -0.63 -8.28 6.95
C PHE A 451 -0.36 -7.97 8.42
N HIS A 452 -1.37 -7.55 9.16
CA HIS A 452 -1.19 -7.11 10.55
C HIS A 452 -1.01 -8.27 11.54
N HIS A 453 -1.83 -9.32 11.46
CA HIS A 453 -1.74 -10.45 12.40
C HIS A 453 -0.77 -11.54 11.96
N GLU A 454 -0.75 -11.90 10.68
CA GLU A 454 0.00 -13.08 10.20
C GLU A 454 1.36 -12.74 9.55
N CYS A 455 1.67 -11.45 9.33
CA CYS A 455 2.84 -11.00 8.58
C CYS A 455 2.92 -11.62 7.18
N GLU A 456 1.78 -11.66 6.49
CA GLU A 456 1.65 -12.12 5.11
C GLU A 456 1.28 -10.97 4.17
N PRO A 457 1.74 -11.01 2.92
CA PRO A 457 1.28 -10.06 1.92
C PRO A 457 -0.20 -10.27 1.59
N VAL A 458 -0.96 -9.18 1.48
CA VAL A 458 -2.31 -9.23 0.91
C VAL A 458 -2.23 -9.49 -0.59
N ILE A 459 -1.36 -8.76 -1.30
CA ILE A 459 -1.08 -8.95 -2.72
C ILE A 459 0.09 -9.90 -2.89
N ARG A 460 -0.13 -11.05 -3.50
CA ARG A 460 0.84 -12.16 -3.51
C ARG A 460 0.88 -12.90 -4.85
N PRO A 461 2.01 -13.52 -5.21
CA PRO A 461 2.12 -14.27 -6.47
C PRO A 461 1.31 -15.56 -6.38
N LEU A 462 0.95 -16.12 -7.53
CA LEU A 462 0.13 -17.33 -7.60
C LEU A 462 0.76 -18.53 -6.88
N PHE A 463 2.08 -18.70 -7.00
CA PHE A 463 2.81 -19.78 -6.33
C PHE A 463 2.76 -19.70 -4.79
N TYR A 464 2.38 -18.55 -4.21
CA TYR A 464 2.34 -18.39 -2.76
C TYR A 464 1.30 -19.32 -2.13
N ASP A 465 0.12 -19.43 -2.74
CA ASP A 465 -0.95 -20.34 -2.32
C ASP A 465 -0.98 -21.66 -3.11
N HIS A 466 -0.22 -21.75 -4.21
CA HIS A 466 -0.22 -22.88 -5.15
C HIS A 466 1.19 -23.45 -5.40
N GLN A 467 2.04 -23.51 -4.36
CA GLN A 467 3.43 -23.96 -4.48
C GLN A 467 3.60 -25.36 -5.09
N ASP A 468 2.64 -26.26 -4.89
CA ASP A 468 2.68 -27.62 -5.44
C ASP A 468 2.45 -27.68 -6.95
N ASP A 469 2.01 -26.58 -7.57
CA ASP A 469 1.84 -26.46 -9.01
C ASP A 469 3.05 -25.79 -9.66
N PRO A 470 3.92 -26.54 -10.38
CA PRO A 470 5.15 -26.00 -10.96
C PRO A 470 4.90 -24.97 -12.07
N ASN A 471 3.71 -24.91 -12.66
CA ASN A 471 3.39 -23.90 -13.67
C ASN A 471 3.29 -22.50 -13.06
N THR A 472 3.06 -22.41 -11.74
CA THR A 472 2.97 -21.14 -11.02
C THR A 472 4.34 -20.55 -10.66
N HIS A 473 5.43 -21.31 -10.81
CA HIS A 473 6.79 -20.89 -10.42
C HIS A 473 7.43 -19.92 -11.42
N THR A 474 6.75 -19.64 -12.52
CA THR A 474 7.18 -18.64 -13.50
C THR A 474 6.87 -17.23 -13.01
N GLN A 475 7.52 -16.23 -13.61
CA GLN A 475 7.27 -14.83 -13.28
C GLN A 475 5.79 -14.48 -13.52
N SER A 476 5.10 -13.99 -12.48
CA SER A 476 3.68 -13.68 -12.54
C SER A 476 3.41 -12.29 -13.13
N PHE A 477 2.45 -12.20 -14.04
CA PHE A 477 1.87 -10.95 -14.57
C PHE A 477 0.37 -10.85 -14.27
N GLU A 478 -0.01 -11.61 -13.24
CA GLU A 478 -1.28 -11.70 -12.55
C GLU A 478 -0.95 -11.68 -11.06
N PHE A 479 -1.91 -11.32 -10.22
CA PHE A 479 -1.69 -11.30 -8.79
C PHE A 479 -2.93 -11.76 -8.02
N MET A 480 -2.66 -12.34 -6.85
CA MET A 480 -3.70 -12.73 -5.91
C MET A 480 -4.01 -11.59 -4.94
N VAL A 481 -5.28 -11.39 -4.61
CA VAL A 481 -5.74 -10.54 -3.50
C VAL A 481 -6.28 -11.45 -2.39
N GLY A 482 -5.48 -11.59 -1.33
CA GLY A 482 -5.64 -12.71 -0.40
C GLY A 482 -5.39 -14.04 -1.12
N SER A 483 -6.08 -15.10 -0.70
CA SER A 483 -5.95 -16.44 -1.29
C SER A 483 -7.04 -16.77 -2.32
N ASN A 484 -7.96 -15.84 -2.57
CA ASN A 484 -9.28 -16.15 -3.14
C ASN A 484 -9.64 -15.37 -4.41
N LEU A 485 -8.93 -14.27 -4.71
CA LEU A 485 -9.17 -13.49 -5.93
C LEU A 485 -7.92 -13.46 -6.78
N LEU A 486 -8.02 -13.89 -8.03
CA LEU A 486 -6.96 -13.80 -9.02
C LEU A 486 -7.29 -12.68 -10.00
N ILE A 487 -6.42 -11.67 -10.06
CA ILE A 487 -6.57 -10.50 -10.95
C ILE A 487 -5.60 -10.68 -12.11
N ALA A 488 -6.10 -10.54 -13.33
CA ALA A 488 -5.29 -10.61 -14.54
C ALA A 488 -5.36 -9.28 -15.32
N PRO A 489 -4.46 -8.32 -15.02
CA PRO A 489 -4.47 -7.01 -15.66
C PRO A 489 -4.29 -7.06 -17.18
N VAL A 490 -4.86 -6.05 -17.85
CA VAL A 490 -4.59 -5.71 -19.24
C VAL A 490 -3.37 -4.80 -19.28
N THR A 491 -2.33 -5.23 -19.98
CA THR A 491 -1.02 -4.56 -19.97
C THR A 491 -0.57 -4.05 -21.33
N GLN A 492 -1.40 -4.21 -22.37
CA GLN A 492 -1.12 -3.76 -23.73
C GLN A 492 -2.35 -3.04 -24.32
N PRO A 493 -2.14 -2.10 -25.27
CA PRO A 493 -3.25 -1.39 -25.91
C PRO A 493 -4.12 -2.31 -26.77
N ASP A 494 -5.37 -1.92 -26.95
CA ASP A 494 -6.40 -2.55 -27.78
C ASP A 494 -6.73 -4.01 -27.40
N GLN A 495 -6.30 -4.48 -26.23
CA GLN A 495 -6.63 -5.82 -25.73
C GLN A 495 -8.07 -5.89 -25.24
N ILE A 496 -8.85 -6.78 -25.85
CA ILE A 496 -10.26 -7.06 -25.52
C ILE A 496 -10.48 -8.44 -24.87
N SER A 497 -9.40 -9.21 -24.70
CA SER A 497 -9.40 -10.51 -24.03
C SER A 497 -8.06 -10.74 -23.34
N ARG A 498 -8.08 -11.61 -22.32
CA ARG A 498 -6.87 -11.99 -21.57
C ARG A 498 -6.78 -13.50 -21.46
N THR A 499 -5.60 -14.04 -21.76
CA THR A 499 -5.27 -15.44 -21.51
C THR A 499 -4.71 -15.56 -20.09
N VAL A 500 -5.29 -16.44 -19.28
CA VAL A 500 -5.00 -16.57 -17.84
C VAL A 500 -4.80 -18.04 -17.50
N TYR A 501 -3.77 -18.33 -16.70
CA TYR A 501 -3.56 -19.65 -16.13
C TYR A 501 -4.30 -19.80 -14.80
N LEU A 502 -5.09 -20.85 -14.67
CA LEU A 502 -5.76 -21.24 -13.44
C LEU A 502 -5.00 -22.44 -12.82
N PRO A 503 -4.63 -22.38 -11.54
CA PRO A 503 -3.83 -23.42 -10.88
C PRO A 503 -4.50 -24.80 -10.83
N ALA A 504 -3.69 -25.85 -10.89
CA ALA A 504 -4.14 -27.23 -10.80
C ALA A 504 -5.01 -27.53 -9.56
N ASN A 505 -6.02 -28.39 -9.73
CA ASN A 505 -6.92 -28.86 -8.66
C ASN A 505 -7.62 -27.72 -7.89
N THR A 506 -8.09 -26.72 -8.63
CA THR A 506 -8.84 -25.60 -8.07
C THR A 506 -10.10 -25.37 -8.88
N SER A 507 -10.98 -24.51 -8.39
CA SER A 507 -12.19 -24.14 -9.11
C SER A 507 -12.43 -22.64 -8.98
N TRP A 508 -12.80 -22.00 -10.08
CA TRP A 508 -12.88 -20.54 -10.18
C TRP A 508 -14.13 -20.11 -10.95
N TYR A 509 -14.66 -18.95 -10.58
CA TYR A 509 -15.65 -18.21 -11.33
C TYR A 509 -14.99 -17.01 -11.99
N HIS A 510 -15.14 -16.84 -13.30
CA HIS A 510 -14.82 -15.57 -13.93
C HIS A 510 -15.94 -14.56 -13.61
N TYR A 511 -15.62 -13.55 -12.82
CA TYR A 511 -16.59 -12.65 -12.18
C TYR A 511 -17.46 -11.91 -13.20
N GLN A 512 -16.87 -11.43 -14.29
CA GLN A 512 -17.59 -10.67 -15.32
C GLN A 512 -18.60 -11.52 -16.10
N THR A 513 -18.36 -12.82 -16.28
CA THR A 513 -19.21 -13.69 -17.11
C THR A 513 -19.96 -14.77 -16.32
N ASN A 514 -19.75 -14.85 -15.01
CA ASN A 514 -20.23 -15.93 -14.13
C ASN A 514 -19.81 -17.34 -14.57
N THR A 515 -18.82 -17.46 -15.46
CA THR A 515 -18.40 -18.76 -16.00
C THR A 515 -17.61 -19.54 -14.96
N TYR A 516 -18.07 -20.74 -14.63
CA TYR A 516 -17.38 -21.68 -13.75
C TYR A 516 -16.32 -22.48 -14.49
N TYR A 517 -15.16 -22.63 -13.87
CA TYR A 517 -14.05 -23.46 -14.31
C TYR A 517 -13.68 -24.46 -13.22
N ASP A 518 -13.79 -25.75 -13.54
CA ASP A 518 -13.22 -26.83 -12.74
C ASP A 518 -11.85 -27.20 -13.31
N VAL A 519 -10.78 -26.94 -12.56
CA VAL A 519 -9.42 -26.99 -13.09
C VAL A 519 -8.81 -28.37 -12.83
N PRO A 520 -8.39 -29.09 -13.89
CA PRO A 520 -7.81 -30.42 -13.75
C PRO A 520 -6.42 -30.37 -13.09
N LYS A 521 -5.86 -31.53 -12.80
CA LYS A 521 -4.55 -31.68 -12.12
C LYS A 521 -3.36 -31.06 -12.84
N GLU A 522 -3.47 -30.82 -14.14
CA GLU A 522 -2.46 -30.16 -14.97
C GLU A 522 -2.59 -28.63 -15.00
N GLY A 523 -3.64 -28.08 -14.39
CA GLY A 523 -4.02 -26.67 -14.54
C GLY A 523 -4.84 -26.42 -15.80
N LEU A 524 -5.32 -25.18 -15.97
CA LEU A 524 -6.11 -24.80 -17.13
C LEU A 524 -5.76 -23.38 -17.58
N THR A 525 -5.39 -23.23 -18.84
CA THR A 525 -5.27 -21.91 -19.45
C THR A 525 -6.58 -21.57 -20.16
N VAL A 526 -7.17 -20.44 -19.79
CA VAL A 526 -8.43 -19.94 -20.36
C VAL A 526 -8.20 -18.59 -21.03
N THR A 527 -8.98 -18.27 -22.06
CA THR A 527 -9.06 -16.93 -22.63
C THR A 527 -10.42 -16.35 -22.32
N VAL A 528 -10.45 -15.25 -21.58
CA VAL A 528 -11.67 -14.58 -21.14
C VAL A 528 -11.82 -13.19 -21.77
N PRO A 529 -13.06 -12.68 -21.91
CA PRO A 529 -13.27 -11.28 -22.29
C PRO A 529 -12.61 -10.33 -21.30
N SER A 530 -12.17 -9.18 -21.80
CA SER A 530 -11.60 -8.10 -21.02
C SER A 530 -11.98 -6.79 -21.69
N LEU A 531 -13.27 -6.45 -21.68
CA LEU A 531 -13.79 -5.28 -22.37
C LEU A 531 -13.36 -4.00 -21.63
N ILE A 532 -13.29 -2.87 -22.32
CA ILE A 532 -12.93 -1.60 -21.66
C ILE A 532 -14.06 -1.13 -20.75
N GLU A 533 -15.30 -1.50 -21.09
CA GLU A 533 -16.52 -1.19 -20.35
C GLU A 533 -16.66 -1.97 -19.03
N ASP A 534 -15.85 -3.02 -18.83
CA ASP A 534 -15.85 -3.77 -17.58
C ASP A 534 -15.44 -2.87 -16.41
N THR A 535 -16.03 -3.07 -15.22
CA THR A 535 -15.73 -2.25 -14.04
C THR A 535 -14.32 -2.48 -13.49
N SER A 536 -13.67 -3.59 -13.86
CA SER A 536 -12.35 -3.96 -13.39
C SER A 536 -11.61 -4.81 -14.42
N SER A 537 -10.32 -5.05 -14.17
CA SER A 537 -9.58 -6.09 -14.89
C SER A 537 -10.24 -7.47 -14.71
N PRO A 538 -10.00 -8.44 -15.63
CA PRO A 538 -10.44 -9.82 -15.48
C PRO A 538 -10.18 -10.34 -14.07
N LEU A 539 -11.25 -10.75 -13.41
CA LEU A 539 -11.26 -11.16 -12.01
C LEU A 539 -11.79 -12.59 -11.94
N PHE A 540 -11.01 -13.46 -11.31
CA PHE A 540 -11.43 -14.81 -10.98
C PHE A 540 -11.64 -14.93 -9.48
N VAL A 541 -12.82 -15.40 -9.10
CA VAL A 541 -13.20 -15.65 -7.71
C VAL A 541 -13.14 -17.14 -7.45
N LYS A 542 -12.34 -17.58 -6.49
CA LYS A 542 -12.22 -19.00 -6.15
C LYS A 542 -13.57 -19.53 -5.67
N ALA A 543 -13.97 -20.73 -6.08
CA ALA A 543 -15.15 -21.38 -5.54
C ALA A 543 -15.00 -21.57 -4.02
N GLY A 544 -16.07 -21.35 -3.27
CA GLY A 544 -16.08 -21.25 -1.81
C GLY A 544 -15.86 -19.83 -1.26
N THR A 545 -15.64 -18.82 -2.10
CA THR A 545 -15.37 -17.45 -1.63
C THR A 545 -16.63 -16.74 -1.17
N ILE A 546 -16.49 -15.95 -0.12
CA ILE A 546 -17.48 -15.01 0.40
C ILE A 546 -16.89 -13.60 0.24
N LEU A 547 -17.51 -12.77 -0.59
CA LEU A 547 -17.12 -11.37 -0.79
C LEU A 547 -18.01 -10.46 0.04
N CYS A 548 -17.38 -9.55 0.78
CA CYS A 548 -18.07 -8.56 1.60
C CYS A 548 -17.90 -7.16 1.01
N PHE A 549 -19.03 -6.50 0.79
CA PHE A 549 -19.10 -5.15 0.23
C PHE A 549 -19.72 -4.19 1.23
N GLY A 550 -19.19 -2.97 1.28
CA GLY A 550 -19.77 -1.83 1.98
C GLY A 550 -20.60 -0.95 1.04
N LYS A 551 -21.09 0.15 1.60
CA LYS A 551 -21.81 1.18 0.86
C LYS A 551 -20.88 1.95 -0.10
N VAL A 552 -21.41 2.40 -1.23
CA VAL A 552 -20.73 3.42 -2.04
C VAL A 552 -20.79 4.75 -1.27
N MET A 553 -19.63 5.21 -0.81
CA MET A 553 -19.48 6.45 -0.05
C MET A 553 -18.75 7.50 -0.89
N SER A 554 -18.98 8.79 -0.58
CA SER A 554 -18.16 9.88 -1.14
C SER A 554 -16.82 10.01 -0.39
N SER A 555 -16.81 9.64 0.89
CA SER A 555 -15.61 9.55 1.72
C SER A 555 -15.80 8.53 2.84
N VAL A 556 -14.85 7.62 3.01
CA VAL A 556 -14.80 6.66 4.13
C VAL A 556 -14.60 7.39 5.47
N PHE A 557 -13.91 8.53 5.45
CA PHE A 557 -13.66 9.31 6.65
C PHE A 557 -14.92 10.05 7.15
N ALA A 558 -15.73 10.61 6.25
CA ALA A 558 -16.86 11.48 6.59
C ALA A 558 -18.22 10.77 6.62
N ASP A 559 -18.45 9.81 5.73
CA ASP A 559 -19.73 9.14 5.61
C ASP A 559 -19.87 7.99 6.61
N VAL A 560 -21.12 7.60 6.88
CA VAL A 560 -21.44 6.43 7.70
C VAL A 560 -21.67 5.24 6.77
N ASP A 561 -20.90 4.19 7.00
CA ASP A 561 -21.07 2.89 6.37
C ASP A 561 -22.05 2.04 7.21
N ASP A 562 -23.31 2.02 6.78
CA ASP A 562 -24.47 1.40 7.44
C ASP A 562 -25.02 0.20 6.66
N GLU A 563 -24.22 -0.38 5.77
CA GLU A 563 -24.66 -1.46 4.88
C GLU A 563 -23.57 -2.52 4.68
N ARG A 564 -23.93 -3.81 4.77
CA ARG A 564 -23.08 -4.92 4.35
C ARG A 564 -23.79 -5.79 3.33
N ARG A 565 -23.22 -5.88 2.13
CA ARG A 565 -23.66 -6.81 1.08
C ARG A 565 -22.68 -7.95 0.96
N ILE A 566 -23.17 -9.17 0.95
CA ILE A 566 -22.41 -10.40 0.87
C ILE A 566 -22.73 -11.10 -0.44
N GLN A 567 -21.71 -11.40 -1.23
CA GLN A 567 -21.84 -12.27 -2.40
C GLN A 567 -21.15 -13.59 -2.11
N VAL A 568 -21.87 -14.69 -2.26
CA VAL A 568 -21.34 -16.04 -2.06
C VAL A 568 -21.09 -16.74 -3.41
N PHE A 569 -19.96 -17.43 -3.52
CA PHE A 569 -19.55 -18.16 -4.72
C PHE A 569 -19.43 -19.65 -4.37
N PRO A 570 -20.54 -20.38 -4.25
CA PRO A 570 -20.55 -21.77 -3.77
C PRO A 570 -19.81 -22.69 -4.74
N HIS A 571 -19.16 -23.75 -4.23
CA HIS A 571 -18.73 -24.82 -5.13
C HIS A 571 -19.97 -25.62 -5.60
N PRO A 572 -20.03 -26.12 -6.86
CA PRO A 572 -21.18 -26.89 -7.35
C PRO A 572 -21.40 -28.22 -6.61
N THR A 573 -20.30 -28.94 -6.27
CA THR A 573 -20.36 -30.28 -5.65
C THR A 573 -19.63 -30.45 -4.32
N ASP A 574 -18.51 -29.76 -4.06
CA ASP A 574 -17.86 -29.72 -2.75
C ASP A 574 -18.83 -29.12 -1.72
N THR A 575 -18.88 -29.77 -0.55
CA THR A 575 -19.78 -29.45 0.57
C THR A 575 -19.03 -28.89 1.78
N THR A 576 -17.73 -28.63 1.61
CA THR A 576 -16.88 -28.08 2.66
C THR A 576 -17.33 -26.68 3.03
N ARG A 577 -17.54 -26.45 4.34
CA ARG A 577 -17.82 -25.11 4.89
C ARG A 577 -16.62 -24.20 4.64
N THR A 578 -16.89 -23.00 4.13
CA THR A 578 -15.90 -21.93 3.93
C THR A 578 -16.27 -20.68 4.72
N GLU A 579 -15.28 -19.85 5.01
CA GLU A 579 -15.42 -18.76 5.97
C GLU A 579 -14.69 -17.49 5.51
N PHE A 580 -15.26 -16.34 5.88
CA PHE A 580 -14.66 -15.03 5.77
C PHE A 580 -14.80 -14.31 7.12
N HIS A 581 -13.68 -13.82 7.66
CA HIS A 581 -13.67 -12.99 8.86
C HIS A 581 -13.84 -11.54 8.45
N LEU A 582 -14.97 -10.96 8.81
CA LEU A 582 -15.25 -9.53 8.68
C LEU A 582 -14.79 -8.83 9.97
N PHE A 583 -13.78 -7.97 9.84
CA PHE A 583 -13.30 -7.14 10.95
C PHE A 583 -13.93 -5.74 10.88
N GLU A 584 -14.54 -5.32 11.98
CA GLU A 584 -15.16 -4.00 12.12
C GLU A 584 -14.64 -3.23 13.33
N ASP A 585 -14.46 -1.93 13.17
CA ASP A 585 -14.02 -0.98 14.19
C ASP A 585 -14.40 0.43 13.75
N ASP A 586 -13.98 1.45 14.50
CA ASP A 586 -14.24 2.85 14.13
C ASP A 586 -13.41 3.35 12.93
N GLY A 587 -12.45 2.55 12.45
CA GLY A 587 -11.54 2.87 11.35
C GLY A 587 -10.61 4.07 11.58
N LYS A 588 -10.58 4.67 12.77
CA LYS A 588 -10.01 6.02 13.00
C LYS A 588 -9.08 6.08 14.20
N THR A 589 -9.43 5.41 15.30
CA THR A 589 -8.70 5.50 16.57
C THR A 589 -8.00 4.19 16.93
N ILE A 590 -7.08 4.24 17.88
CA ILE A 590 -6.40 3.05 18.41
C ILE A 590 -7.26 2.23 19.38
N TYR A 591 -8.55 2.53 19.56
CA TYR A 591 -9.37 1.81 20.55
C TYR A 591 -9.49 0.31 20.28
N TYR A 592 -9.30 -0.13 19.02
CA TYR A 592 -9.22 -1.55 18.67
C TYR A 592 -8.11 -2.29 19.47
N GLU A 593 -7.04 -1.60 19.88
CA GLU A 593 -5.96 -2.18 20.70
C GLU A 593 -6.46 -2.63 22.08
N ASN A 594 -7.60 -2.09 22.54
CA ASN A 594 -8.23 -2.40 23.82
C ASN A 594 -9.55 -3.18 23.66
N GLY A 595 -9.75 -3.84 22.52
CA GLY A 595 -10.94 -4.68 22.27
C GLY A 595 -12.14 -3.93 21.68
N ALA A 596 -12.03 -2.65 21.31
CA ALA A 596 -13.12 -1.93 20.64
C ALA A 596 -13.20 -2.26 19.14
N TYR A 597 -13.48 -3.52 18.84
CA TYR A 597 -13.69 -4.05 17.49
C TYR A 597 -14.70 -5.21 17.53
N ALA A 598 -15.22 -5.58 16.36
CA ALA A 598 -15.97 -6.80 16.15
C ALA A 598 -15.27 -7.69 15.14
N ASP A 599 -15.26 -9.00 15.40
CA ASP A 599 -14.82 -10.05 14.48
C ASP A 599 -16.00 -10.96 14.22
N VAL A 600 -16.52 -10.90 13.00
CA VAL A 600 -17.70 -11.67 12.56
C VAL A 600 -17.26 -12.67 11.51
N VAL A 601 -17.36 -13.96 11.83
CA VAL A 601 -17.20 -15.03 10.85
C VAL A 601 -18.50 -15.11 10.06
N ILE A 602 -18.41 -14.91 8.76
CA ILE A 602 -19.46 -15.22 7.79
C ILE A 602 -19.08 -16.54 7.14
N TRP A 603 -19.96 -17.52 7.18
CA TRP A 603 -19.69 -18.84 6.63
C TRP A 603 -20.72 -19.27 5.61
N MET A 604 -20.30 -20.14 4.69
CA MET A 604 -21.13 -20.76 3.68
C MET A 604 -20.89 -22.27 3.68
N GLU A 605 -21.95 -23.05 3.62
CA GLU A 605 -21.93 -24.51 3.49
C GLU A 605 -22.84 -24.94 2.34
N PRO A 606 -22.29 -25.15 1.13
CA PRO A 606 -23.05 -25.64 -0.01
C PRO A 606 -23.41 -27.12 0.15
N SER A 607 -24.57 -27.51 -0.37
CA SER A 607 -25.00 -28.91 -0.49
C SER A 607 -25.48 -29.21 -1.90
N ALA A 608 -25.95 -30.45 -2.12
CA ALA A 608 -26.56 -30.84 -3.39
C ALA A 608 -27.90 -30.13 -3.67
N THR A 609 -28.56 -29.57 -2.65
CA THR A 609 -29.92 -29.02 -2.78
C THR A 609 -30.07 -27.57 -2.36
N GLU A 610 -29.17 -27.04 -1.53
CA GLU A 610 -29.24 -25.69 -0.95
C GLU A 610 -27.84 -25.16 -0.61
N ILE A 611 -27.74 -23.85 -0.39
CA ILE A 611 -26.51 -23.19 0.10
C ILE A 611 -26.84 -22.58 1.46
N ARG A 612 -26.30 -23.16 2.53
CA ARG A 612 -26.48 -22.60 3.87
C ARG A 612 -25.50 -21.47 4.10
N VAL A 613 -25.98 -20.37 4.68
CA VAL A 613 -25.15 -19.22 5.07
C VAL A 613 -25.46 -18.87 6.50
N GLY A 614 -24.44 -18.56 7.29
CA GLY A 614 -24.62 -18.11 8.66
C GLY A 614 -23.49 -17.22 9.13
N ILE A 615 -23.61 -16.80 10.39
CA ILE A 615 -22.63 -15.95 11.05
C ILE A 615 -22.29 -16.46 12.44
N GLU A 616 -21.07 -16.17 12.87
CA GLU A 616 -20.62 -16.32 14.26
C GLU A 616 -19.94 -15.02 14.67
N VAL A 617 -20.46 -14.36 15.70
CA VAL A 617 -19.83 -13.16 16.28
C VAL A 617 -18.82 -13.63 17.32
N LEU A 618 -17.53 -13.55 16.98
CA LEU A 618 -16.43 -13.97 17.86
C LEU A 618 -16.12 -12.90 18.90
N GLU A 619 -16.12 -11.64 18.47
CA GLU A 619 -15.90 -10.45 19.30
C GLU A 619 -16.96 -9.39 18.95
N ASP A 620 -17.52 -8.73 19.96
CA ASP A 620 -18.59 -7.73 19.84
C ASP A 620 -18.31 -6.43 20.59
N GLY A 621 -17.03 -6.08 20.78
CA GLY A 621 -16.61 -4.84 21.45
C GLY A 621 -16.79 -3.56 20.64
N TYR A 622 -17.26 -3.66 19.38
CA TYR A 622 -17.69 -2.54 18.56
C TYR A 622 -19.02 -2.89 17.88
N PHE A 623 -19.93 -1.91 17.80
CA PHE A 623 -21.24 -2.08 17.17
C PHE A 623 -21.32 -1.28 15.87
N PRO A 624 -21.23 -1.94 14.70
CA PRO A 624 -21.43 -1.28 13.42
C PRO A 624 -22.83 -0.64 13.31
N ASN A 625 -22.97 0.31 12.37
CA ASN A 625 -24.22 1.02 12.10
C ASN A 625 -25.23 0.21 11.27
N TYR A 626 -25.09 -1.10 11.23
CA TYR A 626 -26.00 -2.04 10.55
C TYR A 626 -26.33 -3.21 11.47
N ASP A 627 -27.51 -3.79 11.30
CA ASP A 627 -27.97 -5.00 12.01
C ASP A 627 -28.41 -6.11 11.05
N THR A 628 -28.17 -5.92 9.75
CA THR A 628 -28.59 -6.82 8.68
C THR A 628 -27.45 -6.98 7.66
N LEU A 629 -27.13 -8.23 7.33
CA LEU A 629 -26.32 -8.59 6.16
C LEU A 629 -27.24 -8.87 4.98
N TRP A 630 -26.96 -8.29 3.83
CA TRP A 630 -27.70 -8.54 2.60
C TRP A 630 -26.95 -9.58 1.79
N VAL A 631 -27.46 -10.79 1.65
CA VAL A 631 -26.73 -11.91 1.04
C VAL A 631 -27.33 -12.26 -0.33
N THR A 632 -26.47 -12.55 -1.31
CA THR A 632 -26.87 -13.04 -2.62
C THR A 632 -25.89 -14.07 -3.17
N CYS A 633 -26.36 -14.93 -4.07
CA CYS A 633 -25.53 -15.73 -4.96
C CYS A 633 -25.64 -15.14 -6.37
N PRO A 634 -24.61 -14.44 -6.89
CA PRO A 634 -24.73 -13.65 -8.13
C PRO A 634 -24.70 -14.51 -9.42
N LEU A 635 -24.65 -15.83 -9.29
CA LEU A 635 -24.46 -16.76 -10.40
C LEU A 635 -25.81 -17.10 -11.07
N GLN A 636 -25.94 -16.77 -12.36
CA GLN A 636 -27.21 -16.93 -13.10
C GLN A 636 -27.69 -18.38 -13.24
N ASP A 637 -26.77 -19.34 -13.36
CA ASP A 637 -27.09 -20.76 -13.50
C ASP A 637 -27.23 -21.48 -12.15
N GLU A 638 -27.01 -20.79 -11.03
CA GLU A 638 -27.19 -21.35 -9.71
C GLU A 638 -28.67 -21.34 -9.32
N THR A 639 -29.20 -22.52 -8.96
CA THR A 639 -30.63 -22.71 -8.66
C THR A 639 -30.89 -23.16 -7.24
N ARG A 640 -29.83 -23.51 -6.49
CA ARG A 640 -29.93 -23.88 -5.08
C ARG A 640 -30.39 -22.64 -4.27
N PRO A 641 -31.44 -22.75 -3.44
CA PRO A 641 -31.85 -21.65 -2.57
C PRO A 641 -30.79 -21.34 -1.51
N LEU A 642 -30.72 -20.08 -1.11
CA LEU A 642 -30.00 -19.67 0.09
C LEU A 642 -30.84 -20.02 1.32
N VAL A 643 -30.21 -20.61 2.33
CA VAL A 643 -30.84 -20.94 3.62
C VAL A 643 -30.01 -20.33 4.74
N PHE A 644 -30.63 -19.50 5.57
CA PHE A 644 -29.94 -18.78 6.62
C PHE A 644 -30.00 -19.51 7.95
N ASP A 645 -28.85 -19.68 8.61
CA ASP A 645 -28.78 -20.38 9.90
C ASP A 645 -29.38 -19.54 11.03
N GLY A 646 -30.23 -20.16 11.87
CA GLY A 646 -30.86 -19.52 13.02
C GLY A 646 -32.19 -18.81 12.76
N GLU A 647 -32.74 -18.85 11.54
CA GLU A 647 -34.11 -18.37 11.25
C GLU A 647 -35.18 -19.45 11.49
N ASP A 648 -35.46 -19.75 12.75
CA ASP A 648 -36.80 -20.23 13.14
C ASP A 648 -37.60 -18.99 13.63
N ASP A 649 -38.72 -18.67 12.96
CA ASP A 649 -39.82 -17.80 13.46
C ASP A 649 -39.78 -16.24 13.37
N LEU A 650 -38.89 -15.58 12.61
CA LEU A 650 -38.98 -14.12 12.38
C LEU A 650 -39.14 -13.68 10.92
N GLY A 651 -40.25 -14.14 10.30
CA GLY A 651 -41.06 -13.35 9.37
C GLY A 651 -40.38 -12.62 8.20
N ARG A 652 -40.43 -13.26 7.02
CA ARG A 652 -40.26 -12.73 5.65
C ARG A 652 -38.90 -12.09 5.35
N SER A 653 -38.17 -12.74 4.44
CA SER A 653 -37.00 -12.15 3.79
C SER A 653 -37.34 -10.75 3.27
N MET A 654 -36.62 -9.75 3.79
CA MET A 654 -36.60 -8.44 3.17
C MET A 654 -35.76 -8.62 1.90
N GLY A 655 -36.32 -8.26 0.75
CA GLY A 655 -35.59 -8.26 -0.52
C GLY A 655 -35.04 -6.86 -0.78
N LEU A 656 -33.73 -6.74 -0.99
CA LEU A 656 -33.09 -5.53 -1.51
C LEU A 656 -32.65 -5.82 -2.95
N VAL A 657 -33.08 -4.99 -3.90
CA VAL A 657 -32.57 -5.03 -5.28
C VAL A 657 -31.51 -3.94 -5.40
N ASP A 658 -30.28 -4.32 -5.71
CA ASP A 658 -29.24 -3.37 -6.02
C ASP A 658 -29.45 -2.84 -7.45
N GLN A 659 -29.64 -1.53 -7.57
CA GLN A 659 -29.83 -0.89 -8.87
C GLN A 659 -28.57 -0.94 -9.75
N GLN A 660 -27.39 -1.19 -9.17
CA GLN A 660 -26.11 -1.24 -9.89
C GLN A 660 -25.78 -2.63 -10.44
N ASP A 661 -26.06 -3.72 -9.70
CA ASP A 661 -25.69 -5.09 -10.11
C ASP A 661 -26.89 -5.98 -10.46
N THR A 662 -28.12 -5.46 -10.31
CA THR A 662 -29.40 -6.14 -10.57
C THR A 662 -29.65 -7.42 -9.76
N ASN A 663 -28.75 -7.76 -8.83
CA ASN A 663 -28.91 -8.92 -7.97
C ASN A 663 -30.02 -8.67 -6.94
N VAL A 664 -30.70 -9.75 -6.58
CA VAL A 664 -31.65 -9.78 -5.47
C VAL A 664 -30.89 -10.26 -4.25
N TYR A 665 -30.90 -9.44 -3.20
CA TYR A 665 -30.31 -9.75 -1.91
C TYR A 665 -31.39 -10.10 -0.89
N GLU A 666 -31.11 -11.11 -0.09
CA GLU A 666 -31.95 -11.53 1.03
C GLU A 666 -31.31 -11.05 2.35
N GLY A 667 -32.12 -10.39 3.19
CA GLY A 667 -31.63 -9.86 4.47
C GLY A 667 -31.51 -10.94 5.54
N PHE A 668 -30.34 -11.01 6.19
CA PHE A 668 -30.01 -11.87 7.31
C PHE A 668 -29.63 -11.04 8.53
N ARG A 669 -30.40 -11.12 9.62
CA ARG A 669 -30.20 -10.25 10.79
C ARG A 669 -29.05 -10.70 11.69
N ILE A 670 -28.26 -9.73 12.14
CA ILE A 670 -27.24 -9.90 13.18
C ILE A 670 -27.79 -9.41 14.52
N SER A 671 -27.74 -10.26 15.54
CA SER A 671 -28.05 -9.86 16.92
C SER A 671 -26.79 -9.40 17.64
N TRP A 672 -26.49 -8.11 17.57
CA TRP A 672 -25.45 -7.49 18.39
C TRP A 672 -25.84 -7.49 19.87
N LYS A 673 -24.95 -7.89 20.77
CA LYS A 673 -25.19 -7.81 22.22
C LYS A 673 -25.03 -6.38 22.74
N ARG A 674 -25.90 -5.46 22.31
CA ARG A 674 -25.94 -4.08 22.83
C ARG A 674 -26.46 -4.13 24.27
N THR A 675 -25.65 -3.74 25.25
CA THR A 675 -26.16 -3.52 26.61
C THR A 675 -26.92 -2.19 26.66
N GLN A 676 -28.02 -2.10 27.43
CA GLN A 676 -28.89 -0.91 27.46
C GLN A 676 -28.22 0.38 28.00
N GLU A 677 -26.97 0.34 28.42
CA GLU A 677 -26.23 1.46 29.02
C GLU A 677 -25.14 2.07 28.11
N GLU A 678 -24.96 1.55 26.88
CA GLU A 678 -23.97 1.99 25.88
C GLU A 678 -24.65 2.61 24.65
#